data_AF-A0A9D7EDR9-F1
#
_entry.id   AF-A0A9D7EDR9-F1
#
_cell.length_a   1.000
_cell.length_b   1.000
_cell.length_c   1.000
_cell.angle_alpha   90.00
_cell.angle_beta   90.00
_cell.angle_gamma   90.00
#
_symmetry.space_group_name_H-M   'P 1'
#
loop_
_entity.id
_entity.type
_entity.pdbx_description
1 polymer ?
#
loop_
_entity_poly.entity_id
_entity_poly.type
_entity_poly.pdbx_seq_one_letter_code
_entity_poly.pdbx_strand_id
1 'polypeptide(L)'
;MTRSAAILFGLLCGMVGSAQSGAAQLRAKADGLFAEKHYAEALPLYSQLVSLEPSDRILNYHYGTCVLFGGGADREKAIGFLKYASEDPAIPAPVWYWLGRAYHLNYRFNDALNTYQRFRGTGDKKAIAELPVDALEQQCRNGQQLLSSLKDISVHSKVEVEGREFFRYYDLEGIGGRIVVTPEELKTSLDKKSSERQLIYLPDKPGPIYFSSYGKDGKNGRDIYRTELLPTGSFAEPTRLAGFINTDQDEDFAFIHPDGKSFYFASKGHNSMGGFDVFKSTYDRGMDVFGRPENMDFAVNTPDDDLFYIVDGEGKQACFASARSSSQGMLHVFRVSTEQVPVVLTVLKGTFASAFDAEDRKAHIVVEDALTREVVGDVRTDMNGTYMLSLPRSGRYRFLVEAGPSGRTHAGIVEVPRSDGPRAYRQELVLENQAGQERLMIKNYFDEPLEGDLITMALEEIKRRAQLEVGNAAAAPPVVAQEAAPTKNELLAKAGFTGDLTTADVVRKLEEEGVNATKEAEDLRSGSGAAYTVALEQAAVADTEARAAADLVARANTTSDPAEKERTMRDAAAARQRSRVANLKARAAMEAGEDLDSERAATRQRGERAAKLATDLTGALSSTDTKNTLPLLVQARERIEANKGPASAPDLQERARRAAAEKELEAARTLATASGRSAEEGELTDRIVRLKREQEESKSKSKKDDLQREITGLEEQLGFLRQEVAQAFTKARIAEREVTMLKAKAGLVGELQEQPGAKPATELDATAITSLGERIAGNEVAIGHLAIDQRYEAELNTTAADLARMSYDWDLADMGRAVGERSAATEVVAEQEGVESTVGRTISATERNVENAAPVTVPEHDGVRTGGEVAPGTERASGTDTSLVAATSQAATTDPKSNDPAIGSTQGDQGQVSPADPETNNTAGEPQSQVPPTSGASINTGTGTVTLDRPALTPEQVREEAEPLPVQEPAAAPAITYEEQRFVLENQLAELTQLLTATRDKDERARIDARIVEVNKEIFALDLARPAVEVPVEAGAIDGTATASPNQKGNAIPTDGGPVLQFSASVPGPVLSGTTLPGLRGRRGALEHDRRPG
;
A
#
# COMPACT_ATOMS: atom_id res chain seq x y z
N MET A 1 -92.40 -7.48 -4.86
CA MET A 1 -90.95 -7.59 -5.17
C MET A 1 -90.06 -6.70 -4.30
N THR A 2 -90.57 -5.70 -3.56
CA THR A 2 -89.76 -4.67 -2.88
C THR A 2 -89.01 -5.08 -1.60
N ARG A 3 -89.34 -6.20 -0.94
CA ARG A 3 -88.63 -6.62 0.29
C ARG A 3 -87.34 -7.40 0.06
N SER A 4 -87.22 -8.14 -1.04
CA SER A 4 -86.03 -8.96 -1.33
C SER A 4 -84.81 -8.12 -1.72
N ALA A 5 -85.02 -7.01 -2.45
CA ALA A 5 -83.95 -6.11 -2.88
C ALA A 5 -83.26 -5.42 -1.69
N ALA A 6 -84.01 -4.98 -0.68
CA ALA A 6 -83.45 -4.31 0.50
C ALA A 6 -82.54 -5.25 1.33
N ILE A 7 -82.89 -6.53 1.44
CA ILE A 7 -82.08 -7.52 2.14
C ILE A 7 -80.78 -7.82 1.37
N LEU A 8 -80.85 -7.91 0.04
CA LEU A 8 -79.66 -8.13 -0.80
C LEU A 8 -78.71 -6.92 -0.77
N PHE A 9 -79.25 -5.69 -0.77
CA PHE A 9 -78.47 -4.46 -0.64
C PHE A 9 -77.81 -4.34 0.75
N GLY A 10 -78.54 -4.69 1.82
CA GLY A 10 -78.00 -4.74 3.18
C GLY A 10 -76.87 -5.77 3.36
N LEU A 11 -76.98 -6.94 2.72
CA LEU A 11 -75.92 -7.96 2.70
C LEU A 11 -74.68 -7.50 1.93
N LEU A 12 -74.84 -6.80 0.80
CA LEU A 12 -73.72 -6.19 0.07
C LEU A 12 -73.01 -5.13 0.94
N CYS A 13 -73.76 -4.21 1.56
CA CYS A 13 -73.17 -3.20 2.45
C CYS A 13 -72.45 -3.82 3.66
N GLY A 14 -72.96 -4.92 4.23
CA GLY A 14 -72.31 -5.65 5.32
C GLY A 14 -70.97 -6.27 4.91
N MET A 15 -70.90 -6.85 3.70
CA MET A 15 -69.63 -7.41 3.18
C MET A 15 -68.62 -6.30 2.84
N VAL A 16 -69.06 -5.19 2.24
CA VAL A 16 -68.17 -4.05 1.95
C VAL A 16 -67.58 -3.46 3.24
N GLY A 17 -68.39 -3.21 4.27
CA GLY A 17 -67.88 -2.70 5.56
C GLY A 17 -66.91 -3.66 6.26
N SER A 18 -67.06 -4.96 6.06
CA SER A 18 -66.15 -5.99 6.60
C SER A 18 -64.81 -6.03 5.85
N ALA A 19 -64.82 -5.88 4.52
CA ALA A 19 -63.59 -5.81 3.72
C ALA A 19 -62.83 -4.49 3.96
N GLN A 20 -63.55 -3.37 4.01
CA GLN A 20 -62.97 -2.02 4.12
C GLN A 20 -62.33 -1.78 5.50
N SER A 21 -62.87 -2.36 6.57
CA SER A 21 -62.23 -2.35 7.90
C SER A 21 -60.99 -3.24 7.96
N GLY A 22 -60.98 -4.39 7.28
CA GLY A 22 -59.79 -5.24 7.14
C GLY A 22 -58.65 -4.55 6.40
N ALA A 23 -58.93 -3.88 5.28
CA ALA A 23 -57.94 -3.12 4.52
C ALA A 23 -57.34 -1.95 5.34
N ALA A 24 -58.17 -1.23 6.10
CA ALA A 24 -57.70 -0.16 6.98
C ALA A 24 -56.78 -0.68 8.11
N GLN A 25 -57.09 -1.84 8.71
CA GLN A 25 -56.22 -2.47 9.70
C GLN A 25 -54.90 -2.98 9.09
N LEU A 26 -54.95 -3.53 7.88
CA LEU A 26 -53.75 -3.96 7.14
C LEU A 26 -52.82 -2.77 6.85
N ARG A 27 -53.37 -1.64 6.36
CA ARG A 27 -52.63 -0.40 6.11
C ARG A 27 -52.02 0.17 7.38
N ALA A 28 -52.80 0.26 8.47
CA ALA A 28 -52.29 0.73 9.76
C ALA A 28 -51.14 -0.15 10.33
N LYS A 29 -51.18 -1.48 10.12
CA LYS A 29 -50.06 -2.37 10.49
C LYS A 29 -48.83 -2.14 9.61
N ALA A 30 -49.02 -1.99 8.29
CA ALA A 30 -47.94 -1.74 7.34
C ALA A 30 -47.24 -0.40 7.62
N ASP A 31 -48.02 0.67 7.81
CA ASP A 31 -47.51 2.02 8.12
C ASP A 31 -46.79 2.09 9.48
N GLY A 32 -47.21 1.27 10.46
CA GLY A 32 -46.48 1.10 11.73
C GLY A 32 -45.09 0.48 11.54
N LEU A 33 -45.02 -0.69 10.89
CA LEU A 33 -43.75 -1.36 10.57
C LEU A 33 -42.84 -0.49 9.68
N PHE A 34 -43.42 0.30 8.78
CA PHE A 34 -42.69 1.27 7.95
C PHE A 34 -42.03 2.38 8.77
N ALA A 35 -42.75 2.95 9.74
CA ALA A 35 -42.22 3.97 10.64
C ALA A 35 -41.11 3.42 11.56
N GLU A 36 -41.20 2.14 11.93
CA GLU A 36 -40.16 1.41 12.68
C GLU A 36 -38.98 0.95 11.80
N LYS A 37 -39.04 1.14 10.47
CA LYS A 37 -38.07 0.66 9.46
C LYS A 37 -37.94 -0.88 9.36
N HIS A 38 -38.96 -1.61 9.84
CA HIS A 38 -39.10 -3.06 9.69
C HIS A 38 -39.56 -3.43 8.26
N TYR A 39 -38.78 -3.02 7.25
CA TYR A 39 -39.16 -3.07 5.84
C TYR A 39 -39.46 -4.48 5.32
N ALA A 40 -38.69 -5.50 5.71
CA ALA A 40 -38.97 -6.90 5.36
C ALA A 40 -40.33 -7.40 5.91
N GLU A 41 -40.76 -6.96 7.10
CA GLU A 41 -42.07 -7.31 7.66
C GLU A 41 -43.21 -6.50 7.06
N ALA A 42 -42.95 -5.23 6.69
CA ALA A 42 -43.91 -4.37 6.02
C ALA A 42 -44.15 -4.77 4.55
N LEU A 43 -43.11 -5.28 3.87
CA LEU A 43 -43.12 -5.66 2.45
C LEU A 43 -44.32 -6.53 2.03
N PRO A 44 -44.63 -7.69 2.66
CA PRO A 44 -45.77 -8.51 2.26
C PRO A 44 -47.11 -7.79 2.46
N LEU A 45 -47.23 -6.92 3.47
CA LEU A 45 -48.45 -6.17 3.75
C LEU A 45 -48.68 -5.10 2.67
N TYR A 46 -47.64 -4.35 2.29
CA TYR A 46 -47.71 -3.41 1.18
C TYR A 46 -47.86 -4.09 -0.18
N SER A 47 -47.29 -5.28 -0.39
CA SER A 47 -47.50 -6.06 -1.60
C SER A 47 -48.99 -6.40 -1.79
N GLN A 48 -49.66 -6.80 -0.70
CA GLN A 48 -51.10 -7.03 -0.69
C GLN A 48 -51.90 -5.73 -0.91
N LEU A 49 -51.52 -4.62 -0.27
CA LEU A 49 -52.20 -3.33 -0.43
C LEU A 49 -52.08 -2.76 -1.86
N VAL A 50 -50.88 -2.77 -2.45
CA VAL A 50 -50.66 -2.35 -3.85
C VAL A 50 -51.36 -3.30 -4.83
N SER A 51 -51.51 -4.59 -4.50
CA SER A 51 -52.31 -5.51 -5.32
C SER A 51 -53.82 -5.22 -5.29
N LEU A 52 -54.31 -4.55 -4.24
CA LEU A 52 -55.71 -4.12 -4.10
C LEU A 52 -55.96 -2.73 -4.68
N GLU A 53 -55.01 -1.80 -4.51
CA GLU A 53 -55.09 -0.40 -4.91
C GLU A 53 -53.86 0.04 -5.74
N PRO A 54 -53.62 -0.51 -6.96
CA PRO A 54 -52.37 -0.30 -7.69
C PRO A 54 -52.05 1.15 -8.07
N SER A 55 -53.07 2.02 -8.10
CA SER A 55 -52.95 3.44 -8.44
C SER A 55 -52.71 4.37 -7.25
N ASP A 56 -52.71 3.88 -6.00
CA ASP A 56 -52.35 4.73 -4.84
C ASP A 56 -50.84 4.98 -4.86
N ARG A 57 -50.46 6.22 -5.20
CA ARG A 57 -49.06 6.67 -5.30
C ARG A 57 -48.32 6.61 -3.95
N ILE A 58 -49.01 6.72 -2.81
CA ILE A 58 -48.43 6.57 -1.45
C ILE A 58 -48.15 5.09 -1.15
N LEU A 59 -49.09 4.18 -1.47
CA LEU A 59 -48.85 2.74 -1.33
C LEU A 59 -47.69 2.28 -2.23
N ASN A 60 -47.61 2.80 -3.46
CA ASN A 60 -46.45 2.55 -4.35
C ASN A 60 -45.14 3.10 -3.76
N TYR A 61 -45.15 4.29 -3.13
CA TYR A 61 -43.97 4.85 -2.46
C TYR A 61 -43.50 3.97 -1.29
N HIS A 62 -44.40 3.61 -0.36
CA HIS A 62 -44.04 2.76 0.78
C HIS A 62 -43.64 1.36 0.33
N TYR A 63 -44.35 0.76 -0.64
CA TYR A 63 -44.01 -0.54 -1.20
C TYR A 63 -42.65 -0.55 -1.89
N GLY A 64 -42.37 0.42 -2.76
CA GLY A 64 -41.08 0.55 -3.43
C GLY A 64 -39.92 0.71 -2.45
N THR A 65 -40.11 1.48 -1.38
CA THR A 65 -39.13 1.62 -0.28
C THR A 65 -38.97 0.29 0.48
N CYS A 66 -40.04 -0.48 0.70
CA CYS A 66 -39.95 -1.81 1.30
C CYS A 66 -39.26 -2.84 0.39
N VAL A 67 -39.47 -2.79 -0.93
CA VAL A 67 -38.77 -3.65 -1.90
C VAL A 67 -37.27 -3.35 -1.88
N LEU A 68 -36.88 -2.08 -1.73
CA LEU A 68 -35.47 -1.67 -1.74
C LEU A 68 -34.65 -2.27 -0.58
N PHE A 69 -35.23 -2.38 0.62
CA PHE A 69 -34.52 -2.88 1.82
C PHE A 69 -34.92 -4.28 2.26
N GLY A 70 -36.17 -4.69 2.02
CA GLY A 70 -36.72 -6.00 2.41
C GLY A 70 -36.80 -7.02 1.27
N GLY A 71 -36.57 -6.63 0.01
CA GLY A 71 -36.73 -7.49 -1.16
C GLY A 71 -35.53 -8.37 -1.52
N GLY A 72 -34.43 -8.29 -0.75
CA GLY A 72 -33.19 -9.02 -1.01
C GLY A 72 -32.55 -8.65 -2.35
N ALA A 73 -32.05 -9.66 -3.08
CA ALA A 73 -31.37 -9.47 -4.36
C ALA A 73 -32.23 -8.80 -5.47
N ASP A 74 -33.55 -8.75 -5.32
CA ASP A 74 -34.52 -8.31 -6.34
C ASP A 74 -34.79 -6.78 -6.32
N ARG A 75 -33.93 -6.03 -5.62
CA ARG A 75 -34.12 -4.60 -5.26
C ARG A 75 -34.31 -3.62 -6.42
N GLU A 76 -33.88 -3.95 -7.64
CA GLU A 76 -34.12 -3.10 -8.82
C GLU A 76 -35.62 -2.86 -9.08
N LYS A 77 -36.48 -3.81 -8.69
CA LYS A 77 -37.94 -3.67 -8.78
C LYS A 77 -38.48 -2.45 -8.03
N ALA A 78 -37.78 -1.96 -7.00
CA ALA A 78 -38.12 -0.74 -6.28
C ALA A 78 -38.17 0.50 -7.19
N ILE A 79 -37.29 0.58 -8.20
CA ILE A 79 -37.16 1.74 -9.09
C ILE A 79 -38.49 2.03 -9.80
N GLY A 80 -39.20 0.99 -10.27
CA GLY A 80 -40.49 1.15 -10.94
C GLY A 80 -41.56 1.80 -10.06
N PHE A 81 -41.74 1.28 -8.84
CA PHE A 81 -42.74 1.78 -7.89
C PHE A 81 -42.39 3.17 -7.35
N LEU A 82 -41.12 3.43 -7.05
CA LEU A 82 -40.64 4.72 -6.57
C LEU A 82 -40.69 5.79 -7.66
N LYS A 83 -40.32 5.46 -8.90
CA LYS A 83 -40.46 6.35 -10.06
C LYS A 83 -41.92 6.69 -10.31
N TYR A 84 -42.80 5.69 -10.32
CA TYR A 84 -44.25 5.91 -10.43
C TYR A 84 -44.76 6.81 -9.31
N ALA A 85 -44.40 6.58 -8.04
CA ALA A 85 -44.82 7.47 -6.96
C ALA A 85 -44.30 8.92 -7.14
N SER A 86 -43.05 9.09 -7.59
CA SER A 86 -42.40 10.40 -7.75
C SER A 86 -43.00 11.31 -8.83
N GLU A 87 -43.81 10.78 -9.75
CA GLU A 87 -44.48 11.57 -10.80
C GLU A 87 -45.57 12.52 -10.25
N ASP A 88 -46.11 12.24 -9.05
CA ASP A 88 -47.18 13.01 -8.43
C ASP A 88 -46.60 14.03 -7.41
N PRO A 89 -46.72 15.36 -7.65
CA PRO A 89 -46.22 16.38 -6.73
C PRO A 89 -46.88 16.40 -5.34
N ALA A 90 -47.97 15.65 -5.12
CA ALA A 90 -48.59 15.50 -3.81
C ALA A 90 -47.85 14.49 -2.90
N ILE A 91 -46.92 13.70 -3.43
CA ILE A 91 -46.16 12.71 -2.67
C ILE A 91 -45.01 13.39 -1.90
N PRO A 92 -44.75 13.02 -0.62
CA PRO A 92 -43.67 13.60 0.16
C PRO A 92 -42.31 13.53 -0.53
N ALA A 93 -41.60 14.66 -0.58
CA ALA A 93 -40.32 14.82 -1.26
C ALA A 93 -39.26 13.72 -1.00
N PRO A 94 -39.16 13.08 0.19
CA PRO A 94 -38.29 11.91 0.39
C PRO A 94 -38.44 10.77 -0.62
N VAL A 95 -39.55 10.68 -1.38
CA VAL A 95 -39.65 9.75 -2.52
C VAL A 95 -38.48 9.90 -3.52
N TRP A 96 -37.97 11.12 -3.72
CA TRP A 96 -36.80 11.39 -4.56
C TRP A 96 -35.49 10.87 -3.94
N TYR A 97 -35.34 10.98 -2.62
CA TYR A 97 -34.21 10.42 -1.88
C TYR A 97 -34.22 8.88 -1.96
N TRP A 98 -35.36 8.23 -1.75
CA TRP A 98 -35.47 6.78 -1.82
C TRP A 98 -35.33 6.24 -3.24
N LEU A 99 -35.84 6.97 -4.26
CA LEU A 99 -35.56 6.67 -5.65
C LEU A 99 -34.07 6.80 -5.98
N GLY A 100 -33.38 7.82 -5.44
CA GLY A 100 -31.94 7.95 -5.55
C GLY A 100 -31.18 6.81 -4.87
N ARG A 101 -31.58 6.38 -3.66
CA ARG A 101 -31.06 5.16 -3.02
C ARG A 101 -31.30 3.91 -3.88
N ALA A 102 -32.44 3.81 -4.56
CA ALA A 102 -32.73 2.69 -5.46
C ALA A 102 -31.83 2.70 -6.71
N TYR A 103 -31.51 3.86 -7.27
CA TYR A 103 -30.53 3.97 -8.36
C TYR A 103 -29.10 3.68 -7.89
N HIS A 104 -28.69 4.25 -6.77
CA HIS A 104 -27.37 4.10 -6.14
C HIS A 104 -27.06 2.62 -5.85
N LEU A 105 -27.97 1.92 -5.15
CA LEU A 105 -27.83 0.48 -4.84
C LEU A 105 -27.92 -0.44 -6.06
N ASN A 106 -28.22 0.09 -7.25
CA ASN A 106 -28.19 -0.63 -8.52
C ASN A 106 -27.14 -0.05 -9.49
N TYR A 107 -26.06 0.55 -8.96
CA TYR A 107 -24.90 1.11 -9.69
C TYR A 107 -25.23 2.25 -10.68
N ARG A 108 -26.46 2.77 -10.68
CA ARG A 108 -26.91 3.87 -11.55
C ARG A 108 -26.56 5.23 -10.96
N PHE A 109 -25.28 5.46 -10.70
CA PHE A 109 -24.79 6.64 -9.98
C PHE A 109 -25.23 7.97 -10.62
N ASN A 110 -25.32 8.05 -11.97
CA ASN A 110 -25.85 9.24 -12.66
C ASN A 110 -27.35 9.46 -12.39
N ASP A 111 -28.19 8.42 -12.44
CA ASP A 111 -29.62 8.52 -12.10
C ASP A 111 -29.81 8.90 -10.62
N ALA A 112 -28.95 8.37 -9.73
CA ALA A 112 -28.93 8.67 -8.31
C ALA A 112 -28.58 10.15 -8.03
N LEU A 113 -27.49 10.67 -8.61
CA LEU A 113 -27.10 12.08 -8.49
C LEU A 113 -28.22 13.02 -8.95
N ASN A 114 -28.84 12.74 -10.09
CA ASN A 114 -29.96 13.55 -10.61
C ASN A 114 -31.18 13.54 -9.68
N THR A 115 -31.47 12.43 -9.01
CA THR A 115 -32.61 12.30 -8.09
C THR A 115 -32.32 12.83 -6.69
N TYR A 116 -31.07 12.76 -6.20
CA TYR A 116 -30.61 13.45 -5.00
C TYR A 116 -30.67 14.96 -5.14
N GLN A 117 -30.20 15.53 -6.26
CA GLN A 117 -30.34 16.96 -6.54
C GLN A 117 -31.83 17.38 -6.60
N ARG A 118 -32.70 16.53 -7.15
CA ARG A 118 -34.15 16.77 -7.16
C ARG A 118 -34.78 16.67 -5.77
N PHE A 119 -34.29 15.80 -4.89
CA PHE A 119 -34.65 15.80 -3.47
C PHE A 119 -34.22 17.10 -2.79
N ARG A 120 -32.98 17.56 -2.97
CA ARG A 120 -32.49 18.84 -2.43
C ARG A 120 -33.32 20.05 -2.89
N GLY A 121 -33.83 20.01 -4.13
CA GLY A 121 -34.70 21.05 -4.69
C GLY A 121 -36.19 20.97 -4.31
N THR A 122 -36.64 19.89 -3.66
CA THR A 122 -38.07 19.68 -3.31
C THR A 122 -38.34 19.38 -1.84
N GLY A 123 -37.34 18.92 -1.09
CA GLY A 123 -37.42 18.63 0.33
C GLY A 123 -37.42 19.89 1.19
N ASP A 124 -38.07 19.80 2.35
CA ASP A 124 -37.93 20.83 3.39
C ASP A 124 -36.59 20.69 4.14
N LYS A 125 -36.22 21.76 4.87
CA LYS A 125 -34.93 21.83 5.59
C LYS A 125 -34.76 20.76 6.67
N LYS A 126 -35.84 20.21 7.24
CA LYS A 126 -35.78 19.12 8.22
C LYS A 126 -35.53 17.79 7.51
N ALA A 127 -36.29 17.49 6.46
CA ALA A 127 -36.09 16.26 5.67
C ALA A 127 -34.68 16.17 5.07
N ILE A 128 -34.11 17.30 4.60
CA ILE A 128 -32.73 17.37 4.08
C ILE A 128 -31.68 17.21 5.20
N ALA A 129 -31.97 17.64 6.43
CA ALA A 129 -31.05 17.47 7.57
C ALA A 129 -31.15 16.07 8.22
N GLU A 130 -32.28 15.36 8.07
CA GLU A 130 -32.51 14.01 8.61
C GLU A 130 -32.04 12.89 7.66
N LEU A 131 -31.69 13.20 6.40
CA LEU A 131 -31.30 12.25 5.37
C LEU A 131 -29.96 12.67 4.74
N PRO A 132 -28.88 11.85 4.80
CA PRO A 132 -27.50 12.25 4.49
C PRO A 132 -27.23 12.32 2.97
N VAL A 133 -27.95 13.20 2.28
CA VAL A 133 -27.91 13.32 0.81
C VAL A 133 -26.56 13.77 0.27
N ASP A 134 -25.87 14.69 0.95
CA ASP A 134 -24.52 15.16 0.54
C ASP A 134 -23.48 14.01 0.54
N ALA A 135 -23.52 13.12 1.55
CA ALA A 135 -22.64 11.97 1.61
C ALA A 135 -22.94 10.97 0.47
N LEU A 136 -24.21 10.69 0.21
CA LEU A 136 -24.64 9.80 -0.88
C LEU A 136 -24.30 10.38 -2.27
N GLU A 137 -24.36 11.70 -2.45
CA GLU A 137 -23.90 12.38 -3.67
C GLU A 137 -22.38 12.26 -3.85
N GLN A 138 -21.58 12.24 -2.77
CA GLN A 138 -20.15 11.99 -2.86
C GLN A 138 -19.84 10.51 -3.13
N GLN A 139 -20.50 9.58 -2.45
CA GLN A 139 -20.37 8.14 -2.66
C GLN A 139 -20.69 7.73 -4.10
N CYS A 140 -21.70 8.34 -4.73
CA CYS A 140 -21.98 8.15 -6.16
C CYS A 140 -20.80 8.55 -7.06
N ARG A 141 -20.09 9.65 -6.75
CA ARG A 141 -18.91 10.09 -7.51
C ARG A 141 -17.72 9.16 -7.29
N ASN A 142 -17.52 8.71 -6.05
CA ASN A 142 -16.50 7.73 -5.70
C ASN A 142 -16.73 6.41 -6.47
N GLY A 143 -17.97 5.92 -6.49
CA GLY A 143 -18.37 4.73 -7.25
C GLY A 143 -18.18 4.87 -8.76
N GLN A 144 -18.45 6.05 -9.35
CA GLN A 144 -18.14 6.33 -10.76
C GLN A 144 -16.63 6.24 -11.05
N GLN A 145 -15.78 6.73 -10.13
CA GLN A 145 -14.34 6.60 -10.26
C GLN A 145 -13.87 5.14 -10.12
N LEU A 146 -14.38 4.40 -9.14
CA LEU A 146 -13.99 3.01 -8.87
C LEU A 146 -14.48 2.03 -9.96
N LEU A 147 -15.58 2.33 -10.65
CA LEU A 147 -16.02 1.57 -11.83
C LEU A 147 -15.25 1.92 -13.12
N SER A 148 -14.37 2.93 -13.13
CA SER A 148 -13.59 3.29 -14.33
C SER A 148 -12.49 2.28 -14.68
N SER A 149 -12.04 1.48 -13.69
CA SER A 149 -11.03 0.43 -13.85
C SER A 149 -11.54 -0.86 -13.22
N LEU A 150 -12.44 -1.55 -13.95
CA LEU A 150 -13.03 -2.81 -13.47
C LEU A 150 -11.96 -3.89 -13.28
N LYS A 151 -12.00 -4.55 -12.13
CA LYS A 151 -11.22 -5.74 -11.80
C LYS A 151 -12.15 -6.86 -11.35
N ASP A 152 -11.76 -8.11 -11.59
CA ASP A 152 -12.45 -9.30 -11.13
C ASP A 152 -11.63 -10.05 -10.07
N ILE A 153 -12.28 -10.93 -9.31
CA ILE A 153 -11.68 -11.64 -8.18
C ILE A 153 -12.22 -13.07 -8.09
N SER A 154 -11.34 -14.05 -7.91
CA SER A 154 -11.74 -15.46 -7.97
C SER A 154 -12.42 -15.91 -6.68
N VAL A 155 -13.68 -16.35 -6.78
CA VAL A 155 -14.50 -16.80 -5.64
C VAL A 155 -14.40 -18.31 -5.44
N HIS A 156 -13.94 -18.73 -4.26
CA HIS A 156 -13.81 -20.13 -3.84
C HIS A 156 -15.05 -20.64 -3.09
N SER A 157 -15.69 -19.79 -2.27
CA SER A 157 -16.95 -20.12 -1.59
C SER A 157 -17.75 -18.86 -1.24
N LYS A 158 -19.07 -19.02 -1.14
CA LYS A 158 -20.06 -18.00 -0.79
C LYS A 158 -21.14 -18.63 0.08
N VAL A 159 -21.50 -18.02 1.22
CA VAL A 159 -22.55 -18.50 2.13
C VAL A 159 -23.34 -17.32 2.71
N GLU A 160 -24.68 -17.30 2.56
CA GLU A 160 -25.54 -16.30 3.22
C GLU A 160 -25.80 -16.69 4.68
N VAL A 161 -25.62 -15.73 5.60
CA VAL A 161 -25.63 -15.93 7.06
C VAL A 161 -26.23 -14.71 7.77
N GLU A 162 -26.66 -14.86 9.03
CA GLU A 162 -27.16 -13.73 9.82
C GLU A 162 -26.05 -12.68 10.04
N GLY A 163 -26.32 -11.42 9.70
CA GLY A 163 -25.33 -10.32 9.75
C GLY A 163 -24.83 -9.97 11.16
N ARG A 164 -25.41 -10.55 12.21
CA ARG A 164 -24.90 -10.46 13.60
C ARG A 164 -23.96 -11.60 13.99
N GLU A 165 -23.86 -12.65 13.17
CA GLU A 165 -23.11 -13.88 13.44
C GLU A 165 -22.14 -14.29 12.32
N PHE A 166 -22.01 -13.45 11.28
CA PHE A 166 -21.21 -13.71 10.08
C PHE A 166 -19.77 -14.17 10.35
N PHE A 167 -19.11 -13.56 11.34
CA PHE A 167 -17.73 -13.85 11.73
C PHE A 167 -17.50 -15.29 12.23
N ARG A 168 -18.57 -16.04 12.56
CA ARG A 168 -18.49 -17.47 12.90
C ARG A 168 -18.25 -18.38 11.69
N TYR A 169 -18.42 -17.85 10.47
CA TYR A 169 -18.24 -18.56 9.20
C TYR A 169 -16.94 -18.21 8.49
N TYR A 170 -16.05 -17.45 9.16
CA TYR A 170 -14.72 -17.17 8.66
C TYR A 170 -13.83 -18.39 8.86
N ASP A 171 -13.27 -18.89 7.76
CA ASP A 171 -12.17 -19.83 7.84
C ASP A 171 -10.87 -19.05 8.10
N LEU A 172 -10.23 -19.38 9.22
CA LEU A 172 -8.94 -18.82 9.67
C LEU A 172 -7.82 -19.88 9.63
N GLU A 173 -8.08 -21.07 9.06
CA GLU A 173 -7.07 -22.11 8.87
C GLU A 173 -5.94 -21.59 7.96
N GLY A 174 -4.69 -21.69 8.43
CA GLY A 174 -3.51 -21.12 7.78
C GLY A 174 -3.21 -19.65 8.15
N ILE A 175 -4.19 -18.90 8.69
CA ILE A 175 -3.98 -17.53 9.20
C ILE A 175 -3.63 -17.54 10.69
N GLY A 176 -4.32 -18.40 11.44
CA GLY A 176 -4.29 -18.41 12.90
C GLY A 176 -5.17 -17.32 13.52
N GLY A 177 -5.05 -17.15 14.82
CA GLY A 177 -5.83 -16.21 15.60
C GLY A 177 -7.31 -16.58 15.70
N ARG A 178 -8.13 -15.60 16.11
CA ARG A 178 -9.58 -15.75 16.28
C ARG A 178 -10.30 -14.41 16.25
N ILE A 179 -11.49 -14.38 15.67
CA ILE A 179 -12.41 -13.25 15.84
C ILE A 179 -13.18 -13.44 17.15
N VAL A 180 -13.26 -12.39 17.98
CA VAL A 180 -14.12 -12.34 19.17
C VAL A 180 -14.91 -11.03 19.24
N VAL A 181 -15.97 -11.01 20.05
CA VAL A 181 -16.67 -9.76 20.40
C VAL A 181 -15.77 -8.93 21.30
N THR A 182 -15.74 -7.61 21.10
CA THR A 182 -14.92 -6.68 21.91
C THR A 182 -15.19 -6.87 23.41
N PRO A 183 -14.15 -7.12 24.24
CA PRO A 183 -14.28 -7.29 25.69
C PRO A 183 -14.88 -6.06 26.39
N GLU A 184 -15.53 -6.28 27.53
CA GLU A 184 -16.20 -5.22 28.30
C GLU A 184 -15.21 -4.23 28.94
N GLU A 185 -13.95 -4.61 29.08
CA GLU A 185 -12.84 -3.78 29.55
C GLU A 185 -12.40 -2.73 28.53
N LEU A 186 -12.60 -2.99 27.23
CA LEU A 186 -12.24 -2.07 26.14
C LEU A 186 -13.41 -1.16 25.72
N LYS A 187 -14.64 -1.51 26.07
CA LYS A 187 -15.83 -0.72 25.74
C LYS A 187 -16.02 0.49 26.65
N THR A 188 -16.26 1.64 26.04
CA THR A 188 -16.64 2.89 26.70
C THR A 188 -18.12 2.91 27.11
N SER A 189 -18.52 3.94 27.84
CA SER A 189 -19.92 4.23 28.19
C SER A 189 -20.82 4.61 26.99
N LEU A 190 -20.26 4.75 25.79
CA LEU A 190 -20.98 4.92 24.54
C LEU A 190 -21.11 3.58 23.81
N ASP A 191 -20.02 2.82 23.70
CA ASP A 191 -20.03 1.47 23.12
C ASP A 191 -21.06 0.56 23.79
N LYS A 192 -21.13 0.58 25.13
CA LYS A 192 -22.10 -0.21 25.93
C LYS A 192 -23.57 0.22 25.77
N LYS A 193 -23.85 1.31 25.05
CA LYS A 193 -25.21 1.76 24.69
C LYS A 193 -25.57 1.41 23.24
N SER A 194 -24.60 1.05 22.40
CA SER A 194 -24.88 0.59 21.04
C SER A 194 -25.55 -0.79 21.06
N SER A 195 -26.36 -1.04 20.03
CA SER A 195 -26.92 -2.37 19.75
C SER A 195 -26.14 -3.13 18.67
N GLU A 196 -25.07 -2.51 18.15
CA GLU A 196 -24.14 -3.09 17.18
C GLU A 196 -23.08 -3.93 17.90
N ARG A 197 -22.67 -5.02 17.26
CA ARG A 197 -21.71 -5.98 17.83
C ARG A 197 -20.31 -5.67 17.32
N GLN A 198 -19.58 -4.86 18.08
CA GLN A 198 -18.15 -4.62 17.83
C GLN A 198 -17.36 -5.94 17.91
N LEU A 199 -16.47 -6.16 16.95
CA LEU A 199 -15.61 -7.33 16.83
C LEU A 199 -14.13 -6.93 16.84
N ILE A 200 -13.28 -7.86 17.25
CA ILE A 200 -11.82 -7.73 17.15
C ILE A 200 -11.23 -9.03 16.61
N TYR A 201 -10.19 -8.91 15.78
CA TYR A 201 -9.30 -10.02 15.49
C TYR A 201 -8.20 -10.07 16.55
N LEU A 202 -8.06 -11.23 17.22
CA LEU A 202 -6.98 -11.53 18.15
C LEU A 202 -5.98 -12.46 17.47
N PRO A 203 -4.72 -12.04 17.21
CA PRO A 203 -3.67 -12.94 16.73
C PRO A 203 -3.26 -13.94 17.81
N ASP A 204 -2.75 -15.11 17.41
CA ASP A 204 -2.19 -16.11 18.34
C ASP A 204 -0.87 -15.68 18.99
N LYS A 205 -0.12 -14.81 18.31
CA LYS A 205 1.15 -14.25 18.79
C LYS A 205 0.88 -12.97 19.59
N PRO A 206 1.56 -12.72 20.73
CA PRO A 206 1.49 -11.44 21.43
C PRO A 206 1.85 -10.27 20.53
N GLY A 207 1.07 -9.19 20.61
CA GLY A 207 1.22 -8.01 19.77
C GLY A 207 0.09 -7.01 19.96
N PRO A 208 0.06 -5.94 19.15
CA PRO A 208 -0.99 -4.93 19.20
C PRO A 208 -2.35 -5.50 18.77
N ILE A 209 -3.38 -5.13 19.52
CA ILE A 209 -4.79 -5.49 19.28
C ILE A 209 -5.50 -4.22 18.80
N TYR A 210 -6.16 -4.32 17.65
CA TYR A 210 -6.88 -3.23 17.02
C TYR A 210 -8.39 -3.43 17.20
N PHE A 211 -9.11 -2.37 17.54
CA PHE A 211 -10.55 -2.42 17.80
C PHE A 211 -11.20 -1.06 17.60
N SER A 212 -12.47 -1.02 17.23
CA SER A 212 -13.21 0.24 17.09
C SER A 212 -14.07 0.59 18.29
N SER A 213 -14.16 1.90 18.57
CA SER A 213 -14.88 2.46 19.72
C SER A 213 -15.35 3.90 19.43
N TYR A 214 -16.48 4.30 20.03
CA TYR A 214 -16.93 5.70 20.06
C TYR A 214 -16.05 6.62 20.95
N GLY A 215 -15.06 6.07 21.65
CA GLY A 215 -14.17 6.85 22.51
C GLY A 215 -14.90 7.55 23.66
N LYS A 216 -14.34 8.68 24.12
CA LYS A 216 -14.83 9.38 25.33
C LYS A 216 -16.01 10.33 25.04
N ASP A 217 -16.20 10.77 23.80
CA ASP A 217 -17.24 11.76 23.42
C ASP A 217 -18.00 11.48 22.11
N GLY A 218 -17.62 10.47 21.31
CA GLY A 218 -18.41 9.98 20.17
C GLY A 218 -18.59 10.95 19.00
N LYS A 219 -17.77 12.00 18.88
CA LYS A 219 -17.98 13.06 17.88
C LYS A 219 -17.80 12.62 16.43
N ASN A 220 -16.93 11.64 16.20
CA ASN A 220 -16.50 11.21 14.86
C ASN A 220 -17.13 9.87 14.45
N GLY A 221 -18.21 9.43 15.11
CA GLY A 221 -18.66 8.04 15.02
C GLY A 221 -17.70 7.12 15.78
N ARG A 222 -17.36 5.97 15.19
CA ARG A 222 -16.40 5.00 15.73
C ARG A 222 -15.01 5.17 15.10
N ASP A 223 -13.99 5.42 15.92
CA ASP A 223 -12.59 5.36 15.49
C ASP A 223 -11.99 3.98 15.76
N ILE A 224 -10.94 3.61 15.04
CA ILE A 224 -10.04 2.51 15.40
C ILE A 224 -9.01 2.97 16.44
N TYR A 225 -8.88 2.16 17.49
CA TYR A 225 -7.92 2.25 18.59
C TYR A 225 -6.97 1.03 18.56
N ARG A 226 -5.79 1.21 19.16
CA ARG A 226 -4.82 0.15 19.46
C ARG A 226 -4.64 -0.01 20.97
N THR A 227 -4.53 -1.24 21.42
CA THR A 227 -4.10 -1.60 22.79
C THR A 227 -3.15 -2.82 22.72
N GLU A 228 -2.61 -3.23 23.86
CA GLU A 228 -1.80 -4.45 24.01
C GLU A 228 -2.32 -5.26 25.20
N LEU A 229 -2.19 -6.58 25.13
CA LEU A 229 -2.51 -7.46 26.27
C LEU A 229 -1.27 -7.58 27.17
N LEU A 230 -1.33 -7.01 28.36
CA LEU A 230 -0.23 -7.00 29.32
C LEU A 230 -0.01 -8.42 29.92
N PRO A 231 1.20 -8.74 30.43
CA PRO A 231 1.48 -10.03 31.09
C PRO A 231 0.58 -10.36 32.30
N THR A 232 -0.12 -9.36 32.84
CA THR A 232 -1.15 -9.49 33.88
C THR A 232 -2.49 -10.06 33.38
N GLY A 233 -2.67 -10.20 32.07
CA GLY A 233 -3.95 -10.58 31.44
C GLY A 233 -4.95 -9.43 31.29
N SER A 234 -4.52 -8.18 31.56
CA SER A 234 -5.31 -6.96 31.39
C SER A 234 -4.85 -6.17 30.17
N PHE A 235 -5.72 -5.39 29.54
CA PHE A 235 -5.35 -4.52 28.44
C PHE A 235 -4.60 -3.25 28.91
N ALA A 236 -3.73 -2.71 28.07
CA ALA A 236 -3.13 -1.38 28.22
C ALA A 236 -4.14 -0.25 27.89
N GLU A 237 -3.84 1.00 28.25
CA GLU A 237 -4.72 2.13 27.90
C GLU A 237 -4.85 2.28 26.36
N PRO A 238 -6.08 2.23 25.81
CA PRO A 238 -6.27 2.31 24.36
C PRO A 238 -5.87 3.67 23.77
N THR A 239 -5.09 3.62 22.69
CA THR A 239 -4.64 4.80 21.93
C THR A 239 -5.37 4.87 20.59
N ARG A 240 -6.06 5.99 20.30
CA ARG A 240 -6.70 6.24 18.99
C ARG A 240 -5.63 6.22 17.89
N LEU A 241 -5.86 5.53 16.77
CA LEU A 241 -4.90 5.54 15.67
C LEU A 241 -4.73 6.95 15.09
N ALA A 242 -3.47 7.28 14.77
CA ALA A 242 -3.05 8.52 14.14
C ALA A 242 -2.89 8.34 12.62
N GLY A 243 -2.64 9.44 11.90
CA GLY A 243 -2.51 9.44 10.45
C GLY A 243 -3.88 9.39 9.76
N PHE A 244 -3.94 8.69 8.63
CA PHE A 244 -5.08 8.72 7.71
C PHE A 244 -6.09 7.57 7.89
N ILE A 245 -6.03 6.79 8.98
CA ILE A 245 -6.98 5.68 9.19
C ILE A 245 -8.38 6.19 9.55
N ASN A 246 -8.46 7.04 10.59
CA ASN A 246 -9.72 7.48 11.18
C ASN A 246 -10.26 8.78 10.53
N THR A 247 -11.57 8.89 10.35
CA THR A 247 -12.25 10.00 9.65
C THR A 247 -13.20 10.79 10.58
N ASP A 248 -14.31 11.30 10.04
CA ASP A 248 -15.48 11.81 10.75
C ASP A 248 -16.71 10.88 10.62
N GLN A 249 -16.52 9.70 10.01
CA GLN A 249 -17.50 8.61 9.87
C GLN A 249 -17.06 7.36 10.66
N ASP A 250 -17.87 6.31 10.68
CA ASP A 250 -17.46 5.05 11.33
C ASP A 250 -16.34 4.32 10.57
N GLU A 251 -15.28 3.98 11.29
CA GLU A 251 -14.31 2.92 10.98
C GLU A 251 -14.54 1.67 11.85
N ASP A 252 -14.44 0.48 11.28
CA ASP A 252 -14.61 -0.81 11.98
C ASP A 252 -13.75 -1.94 11.39
N PHE A 253 -13.75 -3.10 12.04
CA PHE A 253 -13.26 -4.37 11.52
C PHE A 253 -11.77 -4.38 11.11
N ALA A 254 -10.93 -3.74 11.93
CA ALA A 254 -9.49 -3.66 11.73
C ALA A 254 -8.77 -5.02 11.82
N PHE A 255 -7.84 -5.25 10.89
CA PHE A 255 -6.98 -6.43 10.79
C PHE A 255 -5.56 -6.03 10.36
N ILE A 256 -4.55 -6.39 11.14
CA ILE A 256 -3.14 -6.33 10.71
C ILE A 256 -2.73 -7.71 10.17
N HIS A 257 -2.23 -7.74 8.93
CA HIS A 257 -1.74 -8.97 8.29
C HIS A 257 -0.44 -9.45 8.96
N PRO A 258 -0.14 -10.78 9.01
CA PRO A 258 1.07 -11.29 9.64
C PRO A 258 2.41 -10.83 9.04
N ASP A 259 2.41 -10.14 7.89
CA ASP A 259 3.60 -9.43 7.36
C ASP A 259 4.03 -8.22 8.21
N GLY A 260 3.16 -7.72 9.09
CA GLY A 260 3.39 -6.51 9.89
C GLY A 260 3.44 -5.22 9.07
N LYS A 261 2.93 -5.24 7.82
CA LYS A 261 3.00 -4.16 6.82
C LYS A 261 1.66 -3.86 6.15
N SER A 262 0.77 -4.84 6.01
CA SER A 262 -0.54 -4.65 5.36
C SER A 262 -1.65 -4.54 6.41
N PHE A 263 -2.25 -3.36 6.54
CA PHE A 263 -3.36 -3.09 7.46
C PHE A 263 -4.67 -2.96 6.68
N TYR A 264 -5.69 -3.72 7.08
CA TYR A 264 -7.01 -3.74 6.46
C TYR A 264 -8.06 -3.26 7.46
N PHE A 265 -9.06 -2.53 7.00
CA PHE A 265 -10.19 -2.08 7.82
C PHE A 265 -11.40 -1.72 6.94
N ALA A 266 -12.56 -1.53 7.54
CA ALA A 266 -13.75 -1.01 6.84
C ALA A 266 -14.03 0.44 7.29
N SER A 267 -14.49 1.30 6.38
CA SER A 267 -14.85 2.69 6.68
C SER A 267 -16.04 3.18 5.85
N LYS A 268 -16.89 4.01 6.45
CA LYS A 268 -17.93 4.78 5.73
C LYS A 268 -17.42 6.10 5.14
N GLY A 269 -16.19 6.49 5.46
CA GLY A 269 -15.53 7.71 5.01
C GLY A 269 -14.65 7.50 3.78
N HIS A 270 -13.49 8.17 3.76
CA HIS A 270 -12.51 8.15 2.66
C HIS A 270 -13.18 8.36 1.30
N ASN A 271 -12.90 7.49 0.32
CA ASN A 271 -13.60 7.43 -0.96
C ASN A 271 -14.53 6.20 -1.06
N SER A 272 -15.27 5.87 0.02
CA SER A 272 -16.30 4.81 0.00
C SER A 272 -17.32 5.04 -1.13
N MET A 273 -17.76 3.96 -1.79
CA MET A 273 -18.84 4.01 -2.79
C MET A 273 -20.23 3.70 -2.24
N GLY A 274 -20.36 3.34 -0.95
CA GLY A 274 -21.56 2.71 -0.43
C GLY A 274 -21.80 2.93 1.06
N GLY A 275 -21.92 1.83 1.80
CA GLY A 275 -21.93 1.84 3.27
C GLY A 275 -20.50 1.86 3.80
N PHE A 276 -20.17 0.85 4.60
CA PHE A 276 -18.78 0.47 4.82
C PHE A 276 -18.14 -0.05 3.52
N ASP A 277 -17.03 0.55 3.08
CA ASP A 277 -16.12 0.00 2.08
C ASP A 277 -14.87 -0.56 2.79
N VAL A 278 -14.25 -1.60 2.22
CA VAL A 278 -12.95 -2.13 2.67
C VAL A 278 -11.79 -1.28 2.12
N PHE A 279 -10.87 -0.94 3.00
CA PHE A 279 -9.63 -0.23 2.70
C PHE A 279 -8.39 -1.02 3.12
N LYS A 280 -7.30 -0.83 2.38
CA LYS A 280 -5.95 -1.27 2.73
C LYS A 280 -5.06 -0.04 2.98
N SER A 281 -4.20 -0.08 4.00
CA SER A 281 -3.12 0.89 4.21
C SER A 281 -1.82 0.15 4.47
N THR A 282 -0.69 0.76 4.12
CA THR A 282 0.64 0.29 4.53
C THR A 282 0.94 0.73 5.97
N TYR A 283 1.61 -0.11 6.73
CA TYR A 283 2.06 0.20 8.09
C TYR A 283 3.58 0.16 8.15
N ASP A 284 4.19 1.30 8.48
CA ASP A 284 5.62 1.39 8.80
C ASP A 284 5.79 1.19 10.31
N ARG A 285 6.27 0.00 10.67
CA ARG A 285 6.55 -0.40 12.05
C ARG A 285 7.78 0.32 12.66
N GLY A 286 8.68 0.86 11.84
CA GLY A 286 9.85 1.62 12.30
C GLY A 286 9.48 3.06 12.70
N MET A 287 8.56 3.68 11.95
CA MET A 287 8.01 5.01 12.26
C MET A 287 6.78 4.99 13.16
N ASP A 288 6.12 3.83 13.32
CA ASP A 288 4.78 3.66 13.89
C ASP A 288 3.70 4.50 13.17
N VAL A 289 3.74 4.49 11.84
CA VAL A 289 2.87 5.32 10.96
C VAL A 289 2.10 4.45 9.98
N PHE A 290 0.81 4.74 9.83
CA PHE A 290 -0.03 4.21 8.76
C PHE A 290 -0.02 5.16 7.56
N GLY A 291 0.11 4.59 6.37
CA GLY A 291 0.01 5.27 5.09
C GLY A 291 -1.42 5.74 4.77
N ARG A 292 -1.60 6.30 3.57
CA ARG A 292 -2.94 6.63 3.07
C ARG A 292 -3.71 5.34 2.78
N PRO A 293 -4.99 5.24 3.19
CA PRO A 293 -5.85 4.14 2.77
C PRO A 293 -6.11 4.16 1.26
N GLU A 294 -6.09 2.98 0.67
CA GLU A 294 -6.49 2.66 -0.70
C GLU A 294 -7.78 1.83 -0.63
N ASN A 295 -8.79 2.21 -1.41
CA ASN A 295 -10.03 1.45 -1.54
C ASN A 295 -9.74 0.13 -2.28
N MET A 296 -10.32 -0.99 -1.84
CA MET A 296 -10.05 -2.33 -2.43
C MET A 296 -10.72 -2.59 -3.80
N ASP A 297 -11.24 -1.54 -4.44
CA ASP A 297 -11.96 -1.49 -5.71
C ASP A 297 -13.26 -2.31 -5.76
N PHE A 298 -14.01 -2.14 -6.85
CA PHE A 298 -15.29 -2.83 -7.14
C PHE A 298 -15.27 -4.36 -6.96
N ALA A 299 -14.08 -4.99 -7.07
CA ALA A 299 -13.90 -6.41 -6.79
C ALA A 299 -14.29 -6.77 -5.34
N VAL A 300 -14.01 -5.89 -4.37
CA VAL A 300 -14.23 -6.08 -2.93
C VAL A 300 -15.29 -5.15 -2.35
N ASN A 301 -15.58 -4.01 -3.00
CA ASN A 301 -16.49 -2.97 -2.48
C ASN A 301 -17.69 -2.71 -3.40
N THR A 302 -18.82 -2.32 -2.80
CA THR A 302 -20.12 -2.13 -3.45
C THR A 302 -20.90 -0.97 -2.80
N PRO A 303 -22.03 -0.52 -3.41
CA PRO A 303 -22.96 0.41 -2.76
C PRO A 303 -23.61 -0.06 -1.44
N ASP A 304 -23.39 -1.31 -1.02
CA ASP A 304 -23.86 -1.89 0.24
C ASP A 304 -22.79 -1.77 1.35
N ASP A 305 -22.85 -2.59 2.40
CA ASP A 305 -21.79 -2.72 3.40
C ASP A 305 -20.86 -3.92 3.07
N ASP A 306 -19.57 -3.66 2.84
CA ASP A 306 -18.49 -4.63 2.64
C ASP A 306 -17.50 -4.58 3.84
N LEU A 307 -17.33 -5.72 4.52
CA LEU A 307 -16.87 -5.78 5.92
C LEU A 307 -15.73 -6.78 6.15
N PHE A 308 -14.84 -6.41 7.08
CA PHE A 308 -13.90 -7.29 7.77
C PHE A 308 -13.07 -8.21 6.86
N TYR A 309 -12.26 -7.61 5.99
CA TYR A 309 -11.39 -8.31 5.06
C TYR A 309 -10.13 -8.84 5.77
N ILE A 310 -10.07 -10.16 5.95
CA ILE A 310 -8.94 -10.87 6.56
C ILE A 310 -8.20 -11.65 5.49
N VAL A 311 -6.87 -11.54 5.44
CA VAL A 311 -5.98 -12.16 4.43
C VAL A 311 -5.15 -13.27 5.05
N ASP A 312 -4.94 -14.36 4.30
CA ASP A 312 -4.15 -15.52 4.73
C ASP A 312 -2.64 -15.23 4.77
N GLY A 313 -1.89 -16.01 5.57
CA GLY A 313 -0.47 -15.75 5.81
C GLY A 313 0.46 -15.88 4.59
N GLU A 314 -0.02 -16.39 3.45
CA GLU A 314 0.70 -16.38 2.17
C GLU A 314 0.33 -15.17 1.29
N GLY A 315 -0.65 -14.36 1.67
CA GLY A 315 -1.14 -13.22 0.91
C GLY A 315 -1.94 -13.59 -0.35
N LYS A 316 -2.51 -14.80 -0.41
CA LYS A 316 -3.13 -15.43 -1.59
C LYS A 316 -4.65 -15.58 -1.50
N GLN A 317 -5.20 -15.70 -0.30
CA GLN A 317 -6.63 -15.81 -0.09
C GLN A 317 -7.12 -14.81 0.94
N ALA A 318 -8.39 -14.43 0.84
CA ALA A 318 -9.05 -13.59 1.81
C ALA A 318 -10.46 -14.11 2.14
N CYS A 319 -10.88 -13.87 3.37
CA CYS A 319 -12.25 -13.99 3.83
C CYS A 319 -12.80 -12.60 4.14
N PHE A 320 -13.99 -12.28 3.62
CA PHE A 320 -14.70 -11.03 3.91
C PHE A 320 -16.22 -11.27 3.91
N ALA A 321 -16.98 -10.35 4.49
CA ALA A 321 -18.44 -10.39 4.53
C ALA A 321 -19.03 -9.19 3.79
N SER A 322 -20.21 -9.35 3.20
CA SER A 322 -20.83 -8.29 2.41
C SER A 322 -22.35 -8.39 2.37
N ALA A 323 -23.02 -7.24 2.42
CA ALA A 323 -24.46 -7.13 2.24
C ALA A 323 -24.89 -7.21 0.76
N ARG A 324 -23.95 -7.24 -0.20
CA ARG A 324 -24.24 -7.39 -1.63
C ARG A 324 -25.17 -8.57 -1.90
N SER A 325 -26.26 -8.35 -2.62
CA SER A 325 -27.24 -9.39 -2.98
C SER A 325 -27.75 -10.24 -1.80
N SER A 326 -27.77 -9.70 -0.57
CA SER A 326 -28.28 -10.37 0.64
C SER A 326 -29.69 -9.90 1.00
N SER A 327 -30.36 -10.64 1.89
CA SER A 327 -31.64 -10.25 2.50
C SER A 327 -31.45 -9.27 3.68
N GLN A 328 -32.50 -8.54 4.11
CA GLN A 328 -32.37 -7.53 5.17
C GLN A 328 -31.80 -8.12 6.47
N GLY A 329 -30.62 -7.65 6.89
CA GLY A 329 -29.95 -8.14 8.11
C GLY A 329 -29.17 -9.44 7.95
N MET A 330 -29.05 -9.96 6.72
CA MET A 330 -28.13 -11.03 6.34
C MET A 330 -26.83 -10.43 5.78
N LEU A 331 -25.80 -11.26 5.64
CA LEU A 331 -24.57 -10.99 4.88
C LEU A 331 -24.18 -12.26 4.12
N HIS A 332 -23.53 -12.14 2.97
CA HIS A 332 -22.77 -13.24 2.38
C HIS A 332 -21.34 -13.21 2.93
N VAL A 333 -20.83 -14.34 3.41
CA VAL A 333 -19.40 -14.53 3.70
C VAL A 333 -18.75 -15.19 2.48
N PHE A 334 -17.69 -14.55 1.99
CA PHE A 334 -16.94 -14.97 0.82
C PHE A 334 -15.56 -15.48 1.22
N ARG A 335 -15.05 -16.47 0.49
CA ARG A 335 -13.63 -16.81 0.41
C ARG A 335 -13.16 -16.58 -1.02
N VAL A 336 -12.13 -15.77 -1.20
CA VAL A 336 -11.64 -15.34 -2.50
C VAL A 336 -10.12 -15.50 -2.62
N SER A 337 -9.61 -15.50 -3.86
CA SER A 337 -8.20 -15.16 -4.13
C SER A 337 -7.95 -13.68 -3.88
N THR A 338 -6.75 -13.30 -3.45
CA THR A 338 -6.31 -11.90 -3.39
C THR A 338 -5.90 -11.35 -4.76
N GLU A 339 -5.63 -12.23 -5.74
CA GLU A 339 -5.25 -11.84 -7.09
C GLU A 339 -6.46 -11.24 -7.83
N GLN A 340 -6.34 -9.95 -8.18
CA GLN A 340 -7.34 -9.20 -8.94
C GLN A 340 -6.93 -9.11 -10.42
N VAL A 341 -7.84 -9.47 -11.33
CA VAL A 341 -7.58 -9.49 -12.79
C VAL A 341 -8.30 -8.33 -13.47
N PRO A 342 -7.63 -7.44 -14.23
CA PRO A 342 -8.29 -6.34 -14.96
C PRO A 342 -9.32 -6.84 -16.00
N VAL A 343 -10.49 -6.20 -16.02
CA VAL A 343 -11.61 -6.56 -16.90
C VAL A 343 -11.69 -5.61 -18.10
N VAL A 344 -11.20 -6.09 -19.25
CA VAL A 344 -11.27 -5.36 -20.52
C VAL A 344 -12.62 -5.58 -21.20
N LEU A 345 -13.64 -4.83 -20.73
CA LEU A 345 -15.02 -4.95 -21.18
C LEU A 345 -15.28 -4.20 -22.49
N THR A 346 -15.71 -4.90 -23.54
CA THR A 346 -16.21 -4.27 -24.76
C THR A 346 -17.73 -4.26 -24.78
N VAL A 347 -18.36 -3.10 -24.96
CA VAL A 347 -19.82 -2.99 -25.14
C VAL A 347 -20.14 -2.67 -26.59
N LEU A 348 -21.00 -3.46 -27.23
CA LEU A 348 -21.57 -3.16 -28.54
C LEU A 348 -22.98 -2.60 -28.35
N LYS A 349 -23.18 -1.35 -28.73
CA LYS A 349 -24.50 -0.72 -28.83
C LYS A 349 -24.87 -0.71 -30.31
N GLY A 350 -25.95 -1.39 -30.68
CA GLY A 350 -26.26 -1.59 -32.09
C GLY A 350 -27.73 -1.55 -32.43
N THR A 351 -27.99 -1.57 -33.74
CA THR A 351 -29.33 -1.58 -34.32
C THR A 351 -29.49 -2.76 -35.28
N PHE A 352 -30.71 -3.27 -35.37
CA PHE A 352 -31.14 -4.26 -36.36
C PHE A 352 -32.18 -3.63 -37.30
N ALA A 353 -32.04 -3.90 -38.60
CA ALA A 353 -33.03 -3.54 -39.61
C ALA A 353 -33.23 -4.67 -40.64
N SER A 354 -34.49 -4.96 -40.98
CA SER A 354 -34.82 -5.85 -42.07
C SER A 354 -35.01 -5.08 -43.38
N ALA A 355 -34.36 -5.52 -44.45
CA ALA A 355 -34.59 -5.01 -45.81
C ALA A 355 -35.81 -5.66 -46.48
N PHE A 356 -36.48 -6.62 -45.81
CA PHE A 356 -37.70 -7.26 -46.27
C PHE A 356 -38.96 -6.53 -45.77
N ASP A 357 -38.91 -5.99 -44.55
CA ASP A 357 -39.96 -5.16 -43.94
C ASP A 357 -39.31 -4.14 -42.99
N ALA A 358 -39.50 -2.85 -43.24
CA ALA A 358 -38.89 -1.77 -42.45
C ALA A 358 -39.52 -1.60 -41.05
N GLU A 359 -40.68 -2.21 -40.81
CA GLU A 359 -41.31 -2.29 -39.48
C GLU A 359 -40.90 -3.57 -38.73
N ASP A 360 -40.32 -4.57 -39.41
CA ASP A 360 -39.72 -5.74 -38.74
C ASP A 360 -38.31 -5.41 -38.23
N ARG A 361 -38.28 -4.92 -37.00
CA ARG A 361 -37.05 -4.59 -36.26
C ARG A 361 -36.73 -5.61 -35.16
N LYS A 362 -37.33 -6.80 -35.23
CA LYS A 362 -37.21 -7.86 -34.21
C LYS A 362 -36.09 -8.83 -34.57
N ALA A 363 -35.13 -8.97 -33.67
CA ALA A 363 -34.11 -10.00 -33.72
C ALA A 363 -33.85 -10.57 -32.32
N HIS A 364 -33.58 -11.87 -32.27
CA HIS A 364 -32.95 -12.54 -31.13
C HIS A 364 -31.50 -12.84 -31.50
N ILE A 365 -30.56 -12.30 -30.73
CA ILE A 365 -29.13 -12.31 -30.98
C ILE A 365 -28.46 -13.10 -29.85
N VAL A 366 -27.97 -14.28 -30.17
CA VAL A 366 -27.13 -15.10 -29.28
C VAL A 366 -25.68 -14.97 -29.76
N VAL A 367 -24.75 -14.77 -28.85
CA VAL A 367 -23.33 -14.62 -29.18
C VAL A 367 -22.50 -15.65 -28.43
N GLU A 368 -21.80 -16.50 -29.17
CA GLU A 368 -20.85 -17.47 -28.64
C GLU A 368 -19.41 -16.91 -28.74
N ASP A 369 -18.56 -17.24 -27.78
CA ASP A 369 -17.10 -17.17 -28.00
C ASP A 369 -16.69 -18.19 -29.08
N ALA A 370 -15.98 -17.75 -30.12
CA ALA A 370 -15.72 -18.62 -31.28
C ALA A 370 -14.69 -19.74 -30.99
N LEU A 371 -13.99 -19.69 -29.86
CA LEU A 371 -13.06 -20.72 -29.39
C LEU A 371 -13.74 -21.68 -28.40
N THR A 372 -14.37 -21.17 -27.34
CA THR A 372 -14.93 -22.02 -26.26
C THR A 372 -16.36 -22.51 -26.55
N ARG A 373 -17.09 -21.84 -27.44
CA ARG A 373 -18.55 -22.00 -27.68
C ARG A 373 -19.43 -21.71 -26.47
N GLU A 374 -18.89 -21.03 -25.47
CA GLU A 374 -19.65 -20.45 -24.38
C GLU A 374 -20.52 -19.30 -24.89
N VAL A 375 -21.79 -19.25 -24.48
CA VAL A 375 -22.69 -18.14 -24.80
C VAL A 375 -22.34 -16.96 -23.90
N VAL A 376 -21.71 -15.94 -24.48
CA VAL A 376 -21.31 -14.70 -23.79
C VAL A 376 -22.42 -13.65 -23.77
N GLY A 377 -23.50 -13.84 -24.54
CA GLY A 377 -24.71 -13.03 -24.42
C GLY A 377 -25.91 -13.58 -25.19
N ASP A 378 -27.11 -13.34 -24.66
CA ASP A 378 -28.42 -13.56 -25.28
C ASP A 378 -29.21 -12.26 -25.14
N VAL A 379 -29.49 -11.58 -26.26
CA VAL A 379 -30.17 -10.28 -26.26
C VAL A 379 -31.26 -10.22 -27.33
N ARG A 380 -32.29 -9.42 -27.09
CA ARG A 380 -33.38 -9.15 -28.04
C ARG A 380 -33.47 -7.66 -28.30
N THR A 381 -33.86 -7.30 -29.51
CA THR A 381 -33.99 -5.89 -29.90
C THR A 381 -35.22 -5.23 -29.25
N ASP A 382 -35.10 -3.94 -28.97
CA ASP A 382 -36.21 -3.11 -28.51
C ASP A 382 -37.19 -2.79 -29.66
N MET A 383 -38.26 -2.04 -29.35
CA MET A 383 -39.26 -1.62 -30.35
C MET A 383 -38.69 -0.76 -31.49
N ASN A 384 -37.49 -0.20 -31.34
CA ASN A 384 -36.81 0.61 -32.34
C ASN A 384 -35.80 -0.20 -33.17
N GLY A 385 -35.52 -1.46 -32.79
CA GLY A 385 -34.46 -2.30 -33.36
C GLY A 385 -33.13 -2.23 -32.61
N THR A 386 -33.05 -1.50 -31.51
CA THR A 386 -31.82 -1.28 -30.73
C THR A 386 -31.53 -2.48 -29.84
N TYR A 387 -30.26 -2.85 -29.70
CA TYR A 387 -29.77 -3.80 -28.70
C TYR A 387 -28.46 -3.30 -28.09
N MET A 388 -28.08 -3.92 -26.96
CA MET A 388 -26.83 -3.64 -26.27
C MET A 388 -26.26 -4.97 -25.76
N LEU A 389 -24.98 -5.21 -26.03
CA LEU A 389 -24.30 -6.47 -25.76
C LEU A 389 -22.96 -6.21 -25.08
N SER A 390 -22.69 -6.87 -23.96
CA SER A 390 -21.38 -6.86 -23.31
C SER A 390 -20.56 -8.07 -23.73
N LEU A 391 -19.28 -7.87 -24.05
CA LEU A 391 -18.33 -8.90 -24.46
C LEU A 391 -17.12 -8.89 -23.52
N PRO A 392 -16.78 -10.01 -22.86
CA PRO A 392 -15.87 -10.04 -21.70
C PRO A 392 -14.39 -9.91 -22.05
N ARG A 393 -14.03 -9.94 -23.34
CA ARG A 393 -12.66 -9.85 -23.86
C ARG A 393 -12.61 -9.45 -25.33
N SER A 394 -11.43 -9.08 -25.82
CA SER A 394 -11.15 -9.00 -27.26
C SER A 394 -11.01 -10.39 -27.89
N GLY A 395 -11.21 -10.49 -29.20
CA GLY A 395 -11.13 -11.76 -29.95
C GLY A 395 -12.35 -12.02 -30.84
N ARG A 396 -12.48 -13.27 -31.30
CA ARG A 396 -13.50 -13.68 -32.28
C ARG A 396 -14.73 -14.25 -31.60
N TYR A 397 -15.89 -13.76 -32.00
CA TYR A 397 -17.21 -14.16 -31.52
C TYR A 397 -18.10 -14.60 -32.68
N ARG A 398 -18.98 -15.58 -32.43
CA ARG A 398 -19.97 -16.07 -33.39
C ARG A 398 -21.33 -15.50 -33.03
N PHE A 399 -21.84 -14.63 -33.89
CA PHE A 399 -23.18 -14.05 -33.76
C PHE A 399 -24.18 -14.97 -34.44
N LEU A 400 -25.23 -15.36 -33.72
CA LEU A 400 -26.37 -16.15 -34.16
C LEU A 400 -27.62 -15.27 -34.05
N VAL A 401 -28.15 -14.82 -35.18
CA VAL A 401 -29.24 -13.83 -35.24
C VAL A 401 -30.47 -14.47 -35.86
N GLU A 402 -31.49 -14.76 -35.06
CA GLU A 402 -32.81 -15.17 -35.52
C GLU A 402 -33.67 -13.93 -35.79
N ALA A 403 -34.06 -13.71 -37.05
CA ALA A 403 -34.84 -12.55 -37.46
C ALA A 403 -35.52 -12.78 -38.83
N GLY A 404 -36.44 -11.88 -39.19
CA GLY A 404 -37.09 -11.87 -40.50
C GLY A 404 -38.23 -12.88 -40.68
N PRO A 405 -38.93 -12.83 -41.83
CA PRO A 405 -40.19 -13.53 -42.05
C PRO A 405 -40.08 -15.06 -42.08
N SER A 406 -38.87 -15.62 -42.23
CA SER A 406 -38.66 -17.08 -42.17
C SER A 406 -38.35 -17.63 -40.77
N GLY A 407 -38.06 -16.75 -39.78
CA GLY A 407 -37.63 -17.16 -38.43
C GLY A 407 -36.33 -17.96 -38.41
N ARG A 408 -35.40 -17.70 -39.34
CA ARG A 408 -34.13 -18.44 -39.45
C ARG A 408 -33.02 -17.77 -38.67
N THR A 409 -32.21 -18.59 -38.00
CA THR A 409 -30.95 -18.18 -37.38
C THR A 409 -29.87 -18.00 -38.45
N HIS A 410 -29.40 -16.77 -38.62
CA HIS A 410 -28.26 -16.40 -39.47
C HIS A 410 -26.97 -16.37 -38.64
N ALA A 411 -25.85 -16.80 -39.21
CA ALA A 411 -24.57 -16.90 -38.49
C ALA A 411 -23.48 -16.00 -39.09
N GLY A 412 -22.86 -15.17 -38.27
CA GLY A 412 -21.70 -14.33 -38.60
C GLY A 412 -20.55 -14.51 -37.62
N ILE A 413 -19.35 -14.04 -38.00
CA ILE A 413 -18.20 -13.90 -37.10
C ILE A 413 -17.88 -12.42 -36.97
N VAL A 414 -17.65 -11.97 -35.74
CA VAL A 414 -17.17 -10.61 -35.41
C VAL A 414 -15.84 -10.76 -34.70
N GLU A 415 -14.83 -10.02 -35.14
CA GLU A 415 -13.52 -9.96 -34.49
C GLU A 415 -13.40 -8.62 -33.77
N VAL A 416 -13.50 -8.66 -32.44
CA VAL A 416 -13.40 -7.50 -31.55
C VAL A 416 -11.91 -7.19 -31.35
N PRO A 417 -11.45 -5.95 -31.62
CA PRO A 417 -10.05 -5.58 -31.49
C PRO A 417 -9.59 -5.64 -30.03
N ARG A 418 -8.28 -5.67 -29.80
CA ARG A 418 -7.71 -5.44 -28.47
C ARG A 418 -7.91 -3.98 -28.08
N SER A 419 -8.49 -3.76 -26.90
CA SER A 419 -8.47 -2.46 -26.22
C SER A 419 -7.55 -2.49 -25.00
N ASP A 420 -7.11 -1.30 -24.64
CA ASP A 420 -6.33 -0.91 -23.46
C ASP A 420 -7.18 -0.85 -22.17
N GLY A 421 -8.48 -0.62 -22.32
CA GLY A 421 -9.45 -0.63 -21.23
C GLY A 421 -10.88 -0.85 -21.73
N PRO A 422 -11.90 -0.63 -20.88
CA PRO A 422 -13.30 -0.72 -21.28
C PRO A 422 -13.65 0.28 -22.39
N ARG A 423 -14.36 -0.17 -23.44
CA ARG A 423 -14.77 0.68 -24.59
C ARG A 423 -16.15 0.30 -25.12
N ALA A 424 -16.91 1.28 -25.62
CA ALA A 424 -18.16 1.06 -26.35
C ALA A 424 -17.98 1.30 -27.86
N TYR A 425 -18.67 0.54 -28.69
CA TYR A 425 -18.65 0.65 -30.16
C TYR A 425 -20.05 0.55 -30.77
N ARG A 426 -20.22 1.15 -31.95
CA ARG A 426 -21.45 1.02 -32.76
C ARG A 426 -21.44 -0.28 -33.58
N GLN A 427 -22.58 -0.95 -33.66
CA GLN A 427 -22.79 -2.13 -34.51
C GLN A 427 -24.11 -2.00 -35.31
N GLU A 428 -24.13 -2.42 -36.57
CA GLU A 428 -25.34 -2.45 -37.40
C GLU A 428 -25.55 -3.86 -37.96
N LEU A 429 -26.71 -4.45 -37.69
CA LEU A 429 -27.17 -5.72 -38.25
C LEU A 429 -28.24 -5.43 -39.30
N VAL A 430 -28.01 -5.86 -40.54
CA VAL A 430 -28.99 -5.68 -41.62
C VAL A 430 -29.32 -7.04 -42.24
N LEU A 431 -30.60 -7.40 -42.28
CA LEU A 431 -31.06 -8.60 -42.97
C LEU A 431 -31.40 -8.25 -44.42
N GLU A 432 -30.47 -8.52 -45.33
CA GLU A 432 -30.58 -8.20 -46.75
C GLU A 432 -31.20 -9.33 -47.58
N ASN A 433 -31.87 -8.97 -48.68
CA ASN A 433 -32.28 -9.90 -49.73
C ASN A 433 -31.23 -9.91 -50.85
N GLN A 434 -30.40 -10.95 -50.89
CA GLN A 434 -29.43 -11.13 -51.98
C GLN A 434 -29.86 -12.30 -52.87
N ALA A 435 -30.25 -11.98 -54.11
CA ALA A 435 -30.71 -12.94 -55.13
C ALA A 435 -31.86 -13.88 -54.69
N GLY A 436 -32.76 -13.42 -53.81
CA GLY A 436 -33.89 -14.22 -53.30
C GLY A 436 -33.54 -15.05 -52.06
N GLN A 437 -32.38 -14.84 -51.45
CA GLN A 437 -31.99 -15.44 -50.17
C GLN A 437 -31.81 -14.37 -49.11
N GLU A 438 -32.27 -14.65 -47.89
CA GLU A 438 -31.95 -13.86 -46.70
C GLU A 438 -30.45 -13.98 -46.39
N ARG A 439 -29.80 -12.84 -46.15
CA ARG A 439 -28.40 -12.78 -45.72
C ARG A 439 -28.23 -11.73 -44.64
N LEU A 440 -27.72 -12.12 -43.47
CA LEU A 440 -27.26 -11.18 -42.46
C LEU A 440 -25.98 -10.47 -42.90
N MET A 441 -26.00 -9.14 -42.86
CA MET A 441 -24.84 -8.26 -42.91
C MET A 441 -24.55 -7.77 -41.48
N ILE A 442 -23.29 -7.85 -41.04
CA ILE A 442 -22.83 -7.29 -39.76
C ILE A 442 -21.79 -6.22 -40.07
N LYS A 443 -22.07 -4.97 -39.68
CA LYS A 443 -21.10 -3.86 -39.73
C LYS A 443 -20.70 -3.52 -38.31
N ASN A 444 -19.40 -3.35 -38.07
CA ASN A 444 -18.85 -2.94 -36.79
C ASN A 444 -18.05 -1.65 -37.00
N TYR A 445 -18.23 -0.68 -36.12
CA TYR A 445 -17.55 0.61 -36.17
C TYR A 445 -16.53 0.66 -35.03
N PHE A 446 -15.42 -0.08 -35.21
CA PHE A 446 -14.39 -0.23 -34.18
C PHE A 446 -13.38 0.93 -34.17
N ASP A 447 -13.26 1.66 -35.26
CA ASP A 447 -12.42 2.86 -35.38
C ASP A 447 -13.09 4.11 -34.76
N GLU A 448 -14.41 4.06 -34.57
CA GLU A 448 -15.25 5.10 -33.98
C GLU A 448 -15.83 4.63 -32.62
N PRO A 449 -15.08 4.69 -31.51
CA PRO A 449 -15.62 4.38 -30.19
C PRO A 449 -16.74 5.36 -29.81
N LEU A 450 -17.77 4.86 -29.14
CA LEU A 450 -18.92 5.66 -28.73
C LEU A 450 -18.61 6.51 -27.49
N GLU A 451 -18.69 7.83 -27.65
CA GLU A 451 -18.73 8.76 -26.53
C GLU A 451 -20.04 8.60 -25.73
N GLY A 452 -19.93 8.50 -24.41
CA GLY A 452 -21.07 8.37 -23.50
C GLY A 452 -20.72 7.72 -22.17
N ASP A 453 -21.71 7.61 -21.29
CA ASP A 453 -21.56 6.90 -20.01
C ASP A 453 -21.44 5.38 -20.22
N LEU A 454 -20.20 4.90 -20.30
CA LEU A 454 -19.88 3.49 -20.47
C LEU A 454 -20.35 2.64 -19.28
N ILE A 455 -20.42 3.18 -18.06
CA ILE A 455 -20.94 2.45 -16.88
C ILE A 455 -22.42 2.14 -17.08
N THR A 456 -23.19 3.11 -17.56
CA THR A 456 -24.61 2.90 -17.93
C THR A 456 -24.76 1.88 -19.07
N MET A 457 -23.83 1.81 -20.03
CA MET A 457 -23.88 0.80 -21.10
C MET A 457 -23.40 -0.59 -20.66
N ALA A 458 -22.52 -0.65 -19.67
CA ALA A 458 -21.97 -1.87 -19.07
C ALA A 458 -22.82 -2.43 -17.91
N LEU A 459 -23.91 -1.74 -17.53
CA LEU A 459 -24.56 -1.89 -16.23
C LEU A 459 -24.94 -3.34 -15.86
N GLU A 460 -25.50 -4.11 -16.79
CA GLU A 460 -25.89 -5.50 -16.53
C GLU A 460 -24.69 -6.44 -16.33
N GLU A 461 -23.55 -6.17 -17.00
CA GLU A 461 -22.32 -6.91 -16.79
C GLU A 461 -21.65 -6.55 -15.46
N ILE A 462 -21.70 -5.27 -15.07
CA ILE A 462 -21.25 -4.79 -13.75
C ILE A 462 -22.09 -5.46 -12.65
N LYS A 463 -23.43 -5.42 -12.74
CA LYS A 463 -24.32 -6.14 -11.80
C LYS A 463 -24.01 -7.63 -11.74
N ARG A 464 -23.75 -8.29 -12.88
CA ARG A 464 -23.43 -9.73 -12.95
C ARG A 464 -22.13 -10.05 -12.21
N ARG A 465 -21.08 -9.25 -12.37
CA ARG A 465 -19.81 -9.45 -11.67
C ARG A 465 -19.91 -9.12 -10.18
N ALA A 466 -20.65 -8.08 -9.82
CA ALA A 466 -20.88 -7.68 -8.43
C ALA A 466 -21.39 -8.83 -7.55
N GLN A 467 -22.20 -9.75 -8.09
CA GLN A 467 -22.78 -10.88 -7.37
C GLN A 467 -21.75 -11.88 -6.80
N LEU A 468 -20.52 -11.91 -7.35
CA LEU A 468 -19.44 -12.82 -6.91
C LEU A 468 -19.89 -14.28 -6.76
N GLU A 469 -20.48 -14.84 -7.81
CA GLU A 469 -20.88 -16.26 -7.80
C GLU A 469 -19.68 -17.21 -7.86
N VAL A 470 -19.79 -18.33 -7.15
CA VAL A 470 -18.71 -19.32 -7.00
C VAL A 470 -18.34 -19.91 -8.38
N GLY A 471 -17.10 -19.70 -8.80
CA GLY A 471 -16.60 -20.15 -10.11
C GLY A 471 -16.65 -19.11 -11.25
N ASN A 472 -17.03 -17.85 -11.00
CA ASN A 472 -17.05 -16.80 -12.04
C ASN A 472 -15.67 -16.35 -12.56
N ALA A 473 -14.56 -16.81 -11.99
CA ALA A 473 -13.24 -16.63 -12.58
C ALA A 473 -13.08 -17.50 -13.84
N ALA A 474 -13.57 -16.98 -14.97
CA ALA A 474 -13.44 -17.53 -16.32
C ALA A 474 -13.73 -19.06 -16.40
N ALA A 475 -15.01 -19.41 -16.20
CA ALA A 475 -15.60 -20.75 -16.21
C ALA A 475 -14.67 -21.91 -16.60
N ALA A 476 -14.24 -22.69 -15.59
CA ALA A 476 -13.52 -23.94 -15.82
C ALA A 476 -14.31 -24.85 -16.77
N PRO A 477 -13.68 -25.43 -17.81
CA PRO A 477 -14.39 -25.94 -18.98
C PRO A 477 -15.30 -27.14 -18.64
N PRO A 478 -16.54 -27.17 -19.17
CA PRO A 478 -17.47 -28.28 -18.93
C PRO A 478 -16.94 -29.58 -19.55
N VAL A 479 -17.13 -30.69 -18.83
CA VAL A 479 -16.66 -32.02 -19.24
C VAL A 479 -17.45 -32.52 -20.45
N VAL A 480 -16.84 -32.43 -21.64
CA VAL A 480 -17.34 -33.08 -22.86
C VAL A 480 -17.12 -34.60 -22.76
N ALA A 481 -18.02 -35.38 -23.37
CA ALA A 481 -18.03 -36.84 -23.32
C ALA A 481 -16.76 -37.49 -23.92
N GLN A 482 -16.53 -38.76 -23.56
CA GLN A 482 -15.31 -39.50 -23.88
C GLN A 482 -15.00 -39.61 -25.38
N GLU A 483 -13.99 -38.85 -25.84
CA GLU A 483 -13.11 -39.34 -26.90
C GLU A 483 -12.08 -40.33 -26.33
N ALA A 484 -11.41 -41.08 -27.21
CA ALA A 484 -10.37 -42.03 -26.81
C ALA A 484 -9.20 -41.32 -26.09
N ALA A 485 -8.57 -42.00 -25.13
CA ALA A 485 -7.50 -41.41 -24.33
C ALA A 485 -6.34 -40.95 -25.22
N PRO A 486 -5.96 -39.66 -25.19
CA PRO A 486 -4.91 -39.11 -26.06
C PRO A 486 -3.56 -39.73 -25.73
N THR A 487 -2.70 -39.87 -26.75
CA THR A 487 -1.36 -40.42 -26.51
C THR A 487 -0.51 -39.47 -25.64
N LYS A 488 0.51 -40.00 -24.97
CA LYS A 488 1.35 -39.23 -24.03
C LYS A 488 2.09 -38.06 -24.69
N ASN A 489 2.24 -38.05 -26.02
CA ASN A 489 2.80 -36.93 -26.77
C ASN A 489 1.73 -35.90 -27.17
N GLU A 490 0.50 -36.30 -27.47
CA GLU A 490 -0.62 -35.37 -27.68
C GLU A 490 -0.93 -34.55 -26.41
N LEU A 491 -0.67 -35.12 -25.23
CA LEU A 491 -0.79 -34.41 -23.95
C LEU A 491 0.18 -33.23 -23.82
N LEU A 492 1.36 -33.24 -24.43
CA LEU A 492 2.27 -32.10 -24.46
C LEU A 492 1.71 -30.95 -25.32
N ALA A 493 1.19 -31.29 -26.50
CA ALA A 493 0.54 -30.32 -27.38
C ALA A 493 -0.74 -29.74 -26.73
N LYS A 494 -1.52 -30.57 -26.04
CA LYS A 494 -2.69 -30.12 -25.25
C LYS A 494 -2.31 -29.29 -24.01
N ALA A 495 -1.15 -29.53 -23.41
CA ALA A 495 -0.58 -28.67 -22.37
C ALA A 495 0.00 -27.36 -22.95
N GLY A 496 0.15 -27.25 -24.27
CA GLY A 496 0.66 -26.05 -24.94
C GLY A 496 2.18 -25.93 -24.96
N PHE A 497 2.92 -27.04 -24.89
CA PHE A 497 4.34 -27.05 -25.28
C PHE A 497 4.47 -26.95 -26.82
N THR A 498 5.52 -26.29 -27.29
CA THR A 498 5.82 -26.11 -28.72
C THR A 498 7.23 -26.61 -29.07
N GLY A 499 7.40 -27.12 -30.29
CA GLY A 499 8.65 -27.75 -30.76
C GLY A 499 8.81 -29.21 -30.30
N ASP A 500 9.94 -29.82 -30.66
CA ASP A 500 10.21 -31.25 -30.53
C ASP A 500 10.58 -31.72 -29.10
N LEU A 501 10.01 -31.09 -28.06
CA LEU A 501 10.23 -31.54 -26.67
C LEU A 501 9.51 -32.87 -26.41
N THR A 502 10.21 -33.82 -25.78
CA THR A 502 9.58 -35.04 -25.26
C THR A 502 9.10 -34.86 -23.81
N THR A 503 8.27 -35.78 -23.32
CA THR A 503 7.84 -35.78 -21.90
C THR A 503 9.03 -36.00 -20.96
N ALA A 504 10.06 -36.71 -21.41
CA ALA A 504 11.32 -36.87 -20.68
C ALA A 504 12.13 -35.55 -20.63
N ASP A 505 12.09 -34.71 -21.66
CA ASP A 505 12.73 -33.39 -21.64
C ASP A 505 12.04 -32.41 -20.68
N VAL A 506 10.72 -32.52 -20.53
CA VAL A 506 9.96 -31.72 -19.56
C VAL A 506 10.30 -32.15 -18.13
N VAL A 507 10.34 -33.46 -17.83
CA VAL A 507 10.77 -33.97 -16.53
C VAL A 507 12.22 -33.57 -16.25
N ARG A 508 13.15 -33.82 -17.19
CA ARG A 508 14.56 -33.47 -17.07
C ARG A 508 14.78 -31.98 -16.79
N LYS A 509 13.99 -31.08 -17.39
CA LYS A 509 14.07 -29.64 -17.12
C LYS A 509 13.66 -29.25 -15.70
N LEU A 510 12.71 -29.97 -15.11
CA LEU A 510 12.30 -29.77 -13.71
C LEU A 510 13.33 -30.36 -12.74
N GLU A 511 13.97 -31.47 -13.10
CA GLU A 511 15.10 -32.05 -12.35
C GLU A 511 16.34 -31.13 -12.41
N GLU A 512 16.67 -30.61 -13.60
CA GLU A 512 17.72 -29.59 -13.81
C GLU A 512 17.44 -28.34 -12.98
N GLU A 513 16.20 -27.84 -12.93
CA GLU A 513 15.82 -26.72 -12.06
C GLU A 513 16.02 -27.06 -10.57
N GLY A 514 15.59 -28.25 -10.13
CA GLY A 514 15.75 -28.71 -8.74
C GLY A 514 17.22 -28.79 -8.31
N VAL A 515 18.09 -29.32 -9.17
CA VAL A 515 19.54 -29.40 -8.94
C VAL A 515 20.17 -28.00 -8.93
N ASN A 516 19.83 -27.14 -9.90
CA ASN A 516 20.35 -25.78 -9.97
C ASN A 516 19.94 -24.94 -8.75
N ALA A 517 18.67 -25.01 -8.33
CA ALA A 517 18.18 -24.34 -7.13
C ALA A 517 18.80 -24.90 -5.84
N THR A 518 19.15 -26.19 -5.80
CA THR A 518 19.91 -26.77 -4.67
C THR A 518 21.30 -26.15 -4.57
N LYS A 519 22.03 -26.03 -5.70
CA LYS A 519 23.35 -25.38 -5.75
C LYS A 519 23.28 -23.91 -5.38
N GLU A 520 22.32 -23.18 -5.94
CA GLU A 520 22.05 -21.76 -5.65
C GLU A 520 21.79 -21.53 -4.16
N ALA A 521 21.06 -22.45 -3.49
CA ALA A 521 20.85 -22.43 -2.05
C ALA A 521 22.07 -22.85 -1.20
N GLU A 522 23.09 -23.49 -1.79
CA GLU A 522 24.40 -23.73 -1.15
C GLU A 522 25.33 -22.53 -1.32
N ASP A 523 25.31 -21.88 -2.50
CA ASP A 523 26.04 -20.63 -2.75
C ASP A 523 25.52 -19.51 -1.81
N LEU A 524 24.20 -19.32 -1.73
CA LEU A 524 23.55 -18.35 -0.81
C LEU A 524 23.81 -18.66 0.68
N ARG A 525 23.90 -19.95 1.06
CA ARG A 525 24.30 -20.39 2.42
C ARG A 525 25.73 -19.98 2.76
N SER A 526 26.63 -20.08 1.80
CA SER A 526 28.02 -19.64 1.99
C SER A 526 28.07 -18.13 2.20
N GLY A 527 27.28 -17.37 1.43
CA GLY A 527 27.09 -15.93 1.59
C GLY A 527 26.54 -15.53 2.96
N SER A 528 25.42 -16.11 3.41
CA SER A 528 24.83 -15.76 4.71
C SER A 528 25.76 -16.08 5.88
N GLY A 529 26.41 -17.26 5.86
CA GLY A 529 27.41 -17.63 6.87
C GLY A 529 28.63 -16.70 6.90
N ALA A 530 29.10 -16.22 5.74
CA ALA A 530 30.17 -15.24 5.67
C ALA A 530 29.74 -13.86 6.20
N ALA A 531 28.54 -13.39 5.83
CA ALA A 531 27.96 -12.14 6.34
C ALA A 531 27.80 -12.17 7.87
N TYR A 532 27.28 -13.26 8.44
CA TYR A 532 27.19 -13.44 9.90
C TYR A 532 28.56 -13.54 10.58
N THR A 533 29.59 -14.08 9.91
CA THR A 533 30.97 -14.08 10.42
C THR A 533 31.53 -12.65 10.51
N VAL A 534 31.35 -11.83 9.47
CA VAL A 534 31.73 -10.41 9.47
C VAL A 534 30.97 -9.64 10.55
N ALA A 535 29.67 -9.90 10.71
CA ALA A 535 28.86 -9.29 11.77
C ALA A 535 29.37 -9.64 13.18
N LEU A 536 29.76 -10.90 13.41
CA LEU A 536 30.31 -11.38 14.67
C LEU A 536 31.65 -10.72 15.03
N GLU A 537 32.55 -10.59 14.06
CA GLU A 537 33.84 -9.91 14.26
C GLU A 537 33.66 -8.41 14.52
N GLN A 538 32.84 -7.73 13.71
CA GLN A 538 32.60 -6.29 13.87
C GLN A 538 31.86 -5.96 15.17
N ALA A 539 30.96 -6.83 15.65
CA ALA A 539 30.34 -6.70 16.96
C ALA A 539 31.34 -6.87 18.13
N ALA A 540 32.40 -7.65 17.95
CA ALA A 540 33.47 -7.79 18.94
C ALA A 540 34.45 -6.59 18.92
N VAL A 541 34.74 -6.02 17.75
CA VAL A 541 35.51 -4.76 17.63
C VAL A 541 34.73 -3.60 18.28
N ALA A 542 33.42 -3.52 18.04
CA ALA A 542 32.55 -2.50 18.62
C ALA A 542 32.56 -2.54 20.16
N ASP A 543 32.37 -3.70 20.77
CA ASP A 543 32.45 -3.92 22.22
C ASP A 543 33.84 -3.53 22.78
N THR A 544 34.92 -3.97 22.12
CA THR A 544 36.30 -3.66 22.53
C THR A 544 36.58 -2.16 22.54
N GLU A 545 36.18 -1.44 21.49
CA GLU A 545 36.35 0.02 21.38
C GLU A 545 35.39 0.79 22.32
N ALA A 546 34.20 0.26 22.61
CA ALA A 546 33.29 0.85 23.61
C ALA A 546 33.89 0.78 25.02
N ARG A 547 34.51 -0.35 25.38
CA ARG A 547 35.24 -0.52 26.65
C ARG A 547 36.47 0.40 26.71
N ALA A 548 37.26 0.47 25.64
CA ALA A 548 38.41 1.38 25.57
C ALA A 548 37.99 2.85 25.74
N ALA A 549 36.86 3.26 25.14
CA ALA A 549 36.28 4.59 25.35
C ALA A 549 35.83 4.80 26.81
N ALA A 550 35.21 3.81 27.44
CA ALA A 550 34.79 3.86 28.85
C ALA A 550 35.99 4.02 29.80
N ASP A 551 37.06 3.24 29.59
CA ASP A 551 38.29 3.31 30.38
C ASP A 551 39.01 4.67 30.23
N LEU A 552 39.00 5.24 29.01
CA LEU A 552 39.55 6.58 28.77
C LEU A 552 38.70 7.68 29.43
N VAL A 553 37.36 7.58 29.42
CA VAL A 553 36.48 8.48 30.19
C VAL A 553 36.73 8.35 31.69
N ALA A 554 36.86 7.13 32.22
CA ALA A 554 37.15 6.89 33.63
C ALA A 554 38.50 7.52 34.04
N ARG A 555 39.55 7.29 33.24
CA ARG A 555 40.87 7.92 33.43
C ARG A 555 40.77 9.44 33.40
N ALA A 556 40.19 10.03 32.35
CA ALA A 556 40.04 11.47 32.22
C ALA A 556 39.26 12.09 33.39
N ASN A 557 38.29 11.38 33.97
CA ASN A 557 37.58 11.84 35.15
C ASN A 557 38.47 11.89 36.41
N THR A 558 39.47 11.02 36.52
CA THR A 558 40.48 11.03 37.61
C THR A 558 41.70 11.93 37.34
N THR A 559 42.02 12.23 36.07
CA THR A 559 43.16 13.09 35.70
C THR A 559 42.99 14.52 36.24
N SER A 560 44.03 15.01 36.94
CA SER A 560 44.06 16.34 37.57
C SER A 560 44.70 17.44 36.72
N ASP A 561 45.55 17.09 35.74
CA ASP A 561 46.04 18.06 34.74
C ASP A 561 44.95 18.33 33.70
N PRO A 562 44.51 19.59 33.49
CA PRO A 562 43.57 19.93 32.44
C PRO A 562 44.01 19.50 31.03
N ALA A 563 45.32 19.58 30.71
CA ALA A 563 45.80 19.29 29.36
C ALA A 563 45.81 17.78 29.05
N GLU A 564 46.33 16.95 29.95
CA GLU A 564 46.22 15.48 29.86
C GLU A 564 44.76 15.02 29.87
N LYS A 565 43.89 15.64 30.70
CA LYS A 565 42.45 15.34 30.73
C LYS A 565 41.78 15.64 29.39
N GLU A 566 42.04 16.81 28.81
CA GLU A 566 41.48 17.23 27.53
C GLU A 566 41.94 16.31 26.38
N ARG A 567 43.21 15.91 26.37
CA ARG A 567 43.74 14.90 25.43
C ARG A 567 43.06 13.54 25.61
N THR A 568 42.94 13.05 26.85
CA THR A 568 42.34 11.74 27.14
C THR A 568 40.86 11.69 26.72
N MET A 569 40.13 12.82 26.81
CA MET A 569 38.76 12.92 26.28
C MET A 569 38.69 12.89 24.74
N ARG A 570 39.67 13.45 24.02
CA ARG A 570 39.79 13.29 22.56
C ARG A 570 40.06 11.85 22.17
N ASP A 571 40.99 11.18 22.87
CA ASP A 571 41.29 9.77 22.66
C ASP A 571 40.05 8.89 22.91
N ALA A 572 39.25 9.22 23.95
CA ALA A 572 37.97 8.56 24.25
C ALA A 572 36.91 8.79 23.15
N ALA A 573 36.80 10.01 22.63
CA ALA A 573 35.89 10.34 21.53
C ALA A 573 36.26 9.56 20.26
N ALA A 574 37.56 9.45 19.94
CA ALA A 574 38.04 8.67 18.80
C ALA A 574 37.71 7.17 18.95
N ALA A 575 37.88 6.59 20.15
CA ALA A 575 37.46 5.22 20.43
C ALA A 575 35.94 5.02 20.28
N ARG A 576 35.13 5.97 20.79
CA ARG A 576 33.67 5.94 20.61
C ARG A 576 33.26 5.95 19.13
N GLN A 577 33.93 6.73 18.28
CA GLN A 577 33.63 6.75 16.84
C GLN A 577 34.05 5.45 16.14
N ARG A 578 35.21 4.85 16.48
CA ARG A 578 35.59 3.53 15.94
C ARG A 578 34.59 2.45 16.35
N SER A 579 34.15 2.46 17.61
CA SER A 579 33.09 1.58 18.12
C SER A 579 31.77 1.74 17.35
N ARG A 580 31.33 2.98 17.06
CA ARG A 580 30.14 3.26 16.23
C ARG A 580 30.26 2.70 14.81
N VAL A 581 31.39 2.91 14.13
CA VAL A 581 31.61 2.41 12.76
C VAL A 581 31.61 0.89 12.73
N ALA A 582 32.29 0.24 13.68
CA ALA A 582 32.27 -1.22 13.81
C ALA A 582 30.86 -1.75 14.07
N ASN A 583 30.08 -1.13 14.97
CA ASN A 583 28.72 -1.61 15.23
C ASN A 583 27.76 -1.38 14.06
N LEU A 584 28.00 -0.34 13.24
CA LEU A 584 27.26 -0.10 12.00
C LEU A 584 27.57 -1.16 10.94
N LYS A 585 28.85 -1.52 10.75
CA LYS A 585 29.26 -2.65 9.91
C LYS A 585 28.66 -3.96 10.42
N ALA A 586 28.60 -4.16 11.74
CA ALA A 586 27.99 -5.34 12.34
C ALA A 586 26.49 -5.47 12.02
N ARG A 587 25.70 -4.38 12.14
CA ARG A 587 24.29 -4.37 11.72
C ARG A 587 24.12 -4.62 10.22
N ALA A 588 24.88 -3.91 9.38
CA ALA A 588 24.80 -4.08 7.92
C ALA A 588 25.12 -5.51 7.46
N ALA A 589 26.11 -6.15 8.09
CA ALA A 589 26.48 -7.54 7.82
C ALA A 589 25.49 -8.57 8.40
N MET A 590 24.86 -8.29 9.54
CA MET A 590 23.78 -9.13 10.07
C MET A 590 22.56 -9.12 9.15
N GLU A 591 22.10 -7.93 8.74
CA GLU A 591 20.98 -7.80 7.80
C GLU A 591 21.29 -8.43 6.43
N ALA A 592 22.54 -8.31 5.93
CA ALA A 592 22.95 -9.01 4.71
C ALA A 592 22.81 -10.53 4.86
N GLY A 593 23.16 -11.09 6.02
CA GLY A 593 22.96 -12.51 6.32
C GLY A 593 21.49 -12.92 6.35
N GLU A 594 20.63 -12.09 6.94
CA GLU A 594 19.17 -12.32 7.01
C GLU A 594 18.47 -12.23 5.64
N ASP A 595 18.86 -11.26 4.80
CA ASP A 595 18.39 -11.13 3.42
C ASP A 595 18.82 -12.36 2.58
N LEU A 596 20.08 -12.81 2.72
CA LEU A 596 20.62 -13.99 2.02
C LEU A 596 19.98 -15.31 2.48
N ASP A 597 19.76 -15.51 3.78
CA ASP A 597 19.06 -16.70 4.29
C ASP A 597 17.56 -16.71 3.92
N SER A 598 16.95 -15.53 3.75
CA SER A 598 15.59 -15.40 3.24
C SER A 598 15.48 -15.79 1.77
N GLU A 599 16.40 -15.33 0.91
CA GLU A 599 16.42 -15.73 -0.50
C GLU A 599 16.79 -17.21 -0.67
N ARG A 600 17.74 -17.72 0.14
CA ARG A 600 18.06 -19.15 0.24
C ARG A 600 16.82 -20.00 0.58
N ALA A 601 15.99 -19.57 1.52
CA ALA A 601 14.76 -20.28 1.86
C ALA A 601 13.75 -20.30 0.70
N ALA A 602 13.60 -19.17 -0.01
CA ALA A 602 12.75 -19.09 -1.21
C ALA A 602 13.28 -19.99 -2.34
N THR A 603 14.59 -19.98 -2.61
CA THR A 603 15.24 -20.82 -3.62
C THR A 603 15.18 -22.31 -3.28
N ARG A 604 15.31 -22.71 -2.01
CA ARG A 604 15.03 -24.10 -1.59
C ARG A 604 13.59 -24.50 -1.86
N GLN A 605 12.63 -23.66 -1.48
CA GLN A 605 11.21 -23.92 -1.76
C GLN A 605 10.92 -23.95 -3.27
N ARG A 606 11.66 -23.18 -4.09
CA ARG A 606 11.65 -23.26 -5.56
C ARG A 606 12.10 -24.66 -6.00
N GLY A 607 13.30 -25.10 -5.61
CA GLY A 607 13.86 -26.40 -5.97
C GLY A 607 13.01 -27.60 -5.52
N GLU A 608 12.52 -27.58 -4.28
CA GLU A 608 11.66 -28.63 -3.71
C GLU A 608 10.33 -28.75 -4.47
N ARG A 609 9.72 -27.63 -4.88
CA ARG A 609 8.52 -27.63 -5.75
C ARG A 609 8.83 -28.16 -7.16
N ALA A 610 10.00 -27.87 -7.72
CA ALA A 610 10.41 -28.39 -9.03
C ALA A 610 10.63 -29.91 -9.00
N ALA A 611 11.40 -30.40 -8.02
CA ALA A 611 11.69 -31.82 -7.83
C ALA A 611 10.42 -32.63 -7.50
N LYS A 612 9.50 -32.07 -6.70
CA LYS A 612 8.18 -32.70 -6.47
C LYS A 612 7.38 -32.76 -7.77
N LEU A 613 7.27 -31.68 -8.53
CA LEU A 613 6.54 -31.67 -9.79
C LEU A 613 7.14 -32.66 -10.81
N ALA A 614 8.47 -32.79 -10.88
CA ALA A 614 9.15 -33.81 -11.67
C ALA A 614 8.77 -35.24 -11.24
N THR A 615 8.72 -35.49 -9.92
CA THR A 615 8.35 -36.79 -9.33
C THR A 615 6.89 -37.14 -9.61
N ASP A 616 5.96 -36.22 -9.33
CA ASP A 616 4.52 -36.39 -9.55
C ASP A 616 4.20 -36.58 -11.04
N LEU A 617 4.85 -35.79 -11.91
CA LEU A 617 4.73 -35.92 -13.36
C LEU A 617 5.30 -37.25 -13.87
N THR A 618 6.44 -37.71 -13.34
CA THR A 618 7.02 -39.02 -13.69
C THR A 618 6.10 -40.17 -13.25
N GLY A 619 5.50 -40.06 -12.06
CA GLY A 619 4.48 -40.99 -11.58
C GLY A 619 3.28 -41.05 -12.53
N ALA A 620 2.70 -39.90 -12.87
CA ALA A 620 1.59 -39.81 -13.81
C ALA A 620 1.94 -40.35 -15.21
N LEU A 621 3.12 -39.99 -15.74
CA LEU A 621 3.64 -40.47 -17.02
C LEU A 621 3.96 -41.97 -17.03
N SER A 622 4.24 -42.60 -15.88
CA SER A 622 4.38 -44.06 -15.79
C SER A 622 3.04 -44.78 -15.88
N SER A 623 1.96 -44.16 -15.39
CA SER A 623 0.60 -44.70 -15.36
C SER A 623 -0.11 -44.67 -16.73
N THR A 624 -1.34 -45.17 -16.78
CA THR A 624 -2.28 -44.94 -17.91
C THR A 624 -3.28 -43.81 -17.62
N ASP A 625 -3.11 -43.04 -16.54
CA ASP A 625 -4.01 -41.97 -16.12
C ASP A 625 -3.70 -40.65 -16.84
N THR A 626 -4.18 -40.55 -18.07
CA THR A 626 -4.07 -39.33 -18.88
C THR A 626 -4.83 -38.14 -18.30
N LYS A 627 -5.79 -38.36 -17.39
CA LYS A 627 -6.58 -37.29 -16.75
C LYS A 627 -5.74 -36.51 -15.75
N ASN A 628 -4.95 -37.21 -14.94
CA ASN A 628 -4.06 -36.59 -13.95
C ASN A 628 -2.71 -36.13 -14.54
N THR A 629 -2.32 -36.64 -15.72
CA THR A 629 -1.08 -36.22 -16.40
C THR A 629 -1.16 -34.80 -16.99
N LEU A 630 -2.31 -34.41 -17.56
CA LEU A 630 -2.43 -33.13 -18.27
C LEU A 630 -2.25 -31.88 -17.36
N PRO A 631 -2.85 -31.79 -16.16
CA PRO A 631 -2.63 -30.66 -15.26
C PRO A 631 -1.17 -30.48 -14.83
N LEU A 632 -0.47 -31.61 -14.59
CA LEU A 632 0.96 -31.60 -14.22
C LEU A 632 1.84 -31.11 -15.37
N LEU A 633 1.50 -31.43 -16.62
CA LEU A 633 2.19 -30.88 -17.81
C LEU A 633 1.93 -29.39 -18.00
N VAL A 634 0.72 -28.90 -17.71
CA VAL A 634 0.39 -27.46 -17.75
C VAL A 634 1.20 -26.67 -16.71
N GLN A 635 1.23 -27.15 -15.46
CA GLN A 635 2.08 -26.59 -14.39
C GLN A 635 3.57 -26.64 -14.75
N ALA A 636 4.03 -27.74 -15.36
CA ALA A 636 5.42 -27.87 -15.81
C ALA A 636 5.77 -26.87 -16.91
N ARG A 637 4.86 -26.62 -17.87
CA ARG A 637 5.04 -25.59 -18.90
C ARG A 637 5.12 -24.21 -18.25
N GLU A 638 4.14 -23.82 -17.45
CA GLU A 638 4.09 -22.50 -16.81
C GLU A 638 5.35 -22.20 -16.02
N ARG A 639 5.85 -23.21 -15.28
CA ARG A 639 7.13 -23.14 -14.58
C ARG A 639 8.33 -22.98 -15.52
N ILE A 640 8.41 -23.79 -16.58
CA ILE A 640 9.51 -23.75 -17.55
C ILE A 640 9.52 -22.43 -18.35
N GLU A 641 8.36 -21.84 -18.66
CA GLU A 641 8.27 -20.52 -19.30
C GLU A 641 8.59 -19.37 -18.33
N ALA A 642 8.14 -19.43 -17.07
CA ALA A 642 8.54 -18.46 -16.05
C ALA A 642 10.07 -18.44 -15.87
N ASN A 643 10.72 -19.61 -15.98
CA ASN A 643 12.18 -19.78 -15.86
C ASN A 643 12.95 -19.53 -17.18
N LYS A 644 12.28 -19.01 -18.23
CA LYS A 644 12.88 -18.56 -19.51
C LYS A 644 12.93 -17.03 -19.67
N GLY A 645 12.27 -16.28 -18.78
CA GLY A 645 12.37 -14.81 -18.79
C GLY A 645 13.81 -14.34 -18.54
N PRO A 646 14.14 -13.08 -18.91
CA PRO A 646 15.37 -12.48 -18.39
C PRO A 646 15.31 -12.46 -16.86
N ALA A 647 16.43 -12.73 -16.19
CA ALA A 647 16.53 -12.60 -14.74
C ALA A 647 16.45 -11.11 -14.34
N SER A 648 15.22 -10.60 -14.20
CA SER A 648 14.91 -9.17 -14.07
C SER A 648 14.15 -8.81 -12.79
N ALA A 649 13.90 -9.78 -11.91
CA ALA A 649 13.86 -9.44 -10.49
C ALA A 649 15.24 -8.87 -10.13
N PRO A 650 15.36 -7.63 -9.62
CA PRO A 650 16.65 -7.09 -9.24
C PRO A 650 17.29 -8.03 -8.21
N ASP A 651 18.56 -8.32 -8.41
CA ASP A 651 19.39 -9.05 -7.46
C ASP A 651 19.43 -8.34 -6.08
N LEU A 652 19.75 -9.06 -5.00
CA LEU A 652 19.82 -8.48 -3.65
C LEU A 652 20.70 -7.24 -3.57
N GLN A 653 21.82 -7.19 -4.31
CA GLN A 653 22.67 -6.00 -4.34
C GLN A 653 21.92 -4.78 -4.89
N GLU A 654 21.20 -4.97 -5.99
CA GLU A 654 20.43 -3.91 -6.66
C GLU A 654 19.20 -3.49 -5.85
N ARG A 655 18.57 -4.40 -5.11
CA ARG A 655 17.51 -4.06 -4.13
C ARG A 655 18.06 -3.16 -3.03
N ALA A 656 19.21 -3.52 -2.45
CA ALA A 656 19.86 -2.73 -1.40
C ALA A 656 20.33 -1.34 -1.91
N ARG A 657 20.86 -1.26 -3.14
CA ARG A 657 21.21 0.02 -3.80
C ARG A 657 20.00 0.94 -3.98
N ARG A 658 18.85 0.40 -4.40
CA ARG A 658 17.60 1.18 -4.58
C ARG A 658 17.05 1.69 -3.26
N ALA A 659 16.99 0.83 -2.24
CA ALA A 659 16.57 1.22 -0.89
C ALA A 659 17.48 2.32 -0.30
N ALA A 660 18.80 2.21 -0.52
CA ALA A 660 19.75 3.25 -0.14
C ALA A 660 19.51 4.60 -0.85
N ALA A 661 19.24 4.59 -2.16
CA ALA A 661 18.98 5.81 -2.94
C ALA A 661 17.64 6.48 -2.55
N GLU A 662 16.60 5.70 -2.26
CA GLU A 662 15.32 6.20 -1.75
C GLU A 662 15.49 6.84 -0.36
N LYS A 663 16.20 6.17 0.55
CA LYS A 663 16.53 6.72 1.88
C LYS A 663 17.45 7.95 1.81
N GLU A 664 18.30 8.06 0.79
CA GLU A 664 19.17 9.22 0.59
C GLU A 664 18.37 10.47 0.18
N LEU A 665 17.32 10.29 -0.62
CA LEU A 665 16.35 11.33 -0.92
C LEU A 665 15.52 11.74 0.32
N GLU A 666 15.18 10.80 1.21
CA GLU A 666 14.53 11.09 2.48
C GLU A 666 15.46 11.86 3.45
N ALA A 667 16.72 11.43 3.58
CA ALA A 667 17.74 12.10 4.39
C ALA A 667 17.98 13.54 3.91
N ALA A 668 18.13 13.74 2.59
CA ALA A 668 18.29 15.08 2.01
C ALA A 668 17.08 16.00 2.30
N ARG A 669 15.85 15.49 2.17
CA ARG A 669 14.62 16.25 2.45
C ARG A 669 14.49 16.60 3.94
N THR A 670 14.79 15.66 4.84
CA THR A 670 14.72 15.90 6.29
C THR A 670 15.82 16.85 6.77
N LEU A 671 17.04 16.75 6.23
CA LEU A 671 18.14 17.69 6.50
C LEU A 671 17.84 19.10 5.98
N ALA A 672 17.30 19.24 4.77
CA ALA A 672 16.87 20.54 4.24
C ALA A 672 15.78 21.19 5.12
N THR A 673 14.82 20.39 5.60
CA THR A 673 13.76 20.85 6.52
C THR A 673 14.34 21.31 7.87
N ALA A 674 15.30 20.57 8.43
CA ALA A 674 16.01 20.95 9.66
C ALA A 674 16.81 22.26 9.48
N SER A 675 17.48 22.39 8.33
CA SER A 675 18.29 23.57 7.99
C SER A 675 17.45 24.83 7.81
N GLY A 676 16.27 24.72 7.16
CA GLY A 676 15.32 25.84 7.05
C GLY A 676 14.84 26.34 8.41
N ARG A 677 14.40 25.42 9.28
CA ARG A 677 13.98 25.76 10.65
C ARG A 677 15.12 26.34 11.51
N SER A 678 16.35 25.90 11.27
CA SER A 678 17.53 26.48 11.92
C SER A 678 17.83 27.92 11.45
N ALA A 679 17.47 28.28 10.22
CA ALA A 679 17.55 29.66 9.73
C ALA A 679 16.47 30.54 10.37
N GLU A 680 15.23 30.04 10.48
CA GLU A 680 14.14 30.69 11.22
C GLU A 680 14.52 30.96 12.69
N GLU A 681 15.18 29.99 13.37
CA GLU A 681 15.71 30.18 14.72
C GLU A 681 16.73 31.32 14.79
N GLY A 682 17.61 31.41 13.78
CA GLY A 682 18.57 32.48 13.60
C GLY A 682 17.88 33.83 13.50
N GLU A 683 16.99 34.01 12.52
CA GLU A 683 16.26 35.26 12.28
C GLU A 683 15.47 35.75 13.50
N LEU A 684 14.84 34.83 14.23
CA LEU A 684 14.01 35.14 15.39
C LEU A 684 14.88 35.48 16.61
N THR A 685 16.01 34.79 16.81
CA THR A 685 17.06 35.18 17.79
C THR A 685 17.57 36.60 17.48
N ASP A 686 17.87 36.88 16.22
CA ASP A 686 18.37 38.17 15.74
C ASP A 686 17.36 39.31 15.95
N ARG A 687 16.06 39.01 15.77
CA ARG A 687 14.95 39.93 16.08
C ARG A 687 14.88 40.25 17.57
N ILE A 688 15.00 39.25 18.45
CA ILE A 688 15.02 39.45 19.90
C ILE A 688 16.21 40.33 20.33
N VAL A 689 17.40 40.11 19.76
CA VAL A 689 18.59 40.94 20.02
C VAL A 689 18.36 42.39 19.58
N ARG A 690 17.78 42.61 18.40
CA ARG A 690 17.42 43.97 17.91
C ARG A 690 16.41 44.66 18.84
N LEU A 691 15.34 43.97 19.24
CA LEU A 691 14.29 44.52 20.12
C LEU A 691 14.80 44.82 21.53
N LYS A 692 15.63 43.96 22.11
CA LYS A 692 16.29 44.23 23.41
C LYS A 692 17.14 45.49 23.36
N ARG A 693 17.91 45.68 22.28
CA ARG A 693 18.69 46.90 22.08
C ARG A 693 17.80 48.14 21.94
N GLU A 694 16.71 48.08 21.17
CA GLU A 694 15.76 49.21 21.07
C GLU A 694 15.08 49.50 22.41
N GLN A 695 14.79 48.46 23.19
CA GLN A 695 14.25 48.58 24.55
C GLN A 695 15.24 49.29 25.47
N GLU A 696 16.55 49.00 25.41
CA GLU A 696 17.59 49.71 26.15
C GLU A 696 17.68 51.19 25.73
N GLU A 697 17.81 51.46 24.42
CA GLU A 697 17.98 52.82 23.85
C GLU A 697 16.73 53.72 24.04
N SER A 698 15.54 53.13 24.20
CA SER A 698 14.28 53.86 24.45
C SER A 698 14.30 54.72 25.73
N LYS A 699 13.63 55.88 25.67
CA LYS A 699 13.43 56.79 26.82
C LYS A 699 11.99 56.83 27.35
N SER A 700 11.04 56.16 26.67
CA SER A 700 9.64 56.11 27.09
C SER A 700 9.37 54.83 27.89
N LYS A 701 8.81 54.96 29.10
CA LYS A 701 8.48 53.79 29.93
C LYS A 701 7.47 52.88 29.23
N SER A 702 6.36 53.42 28.71
CA SER A 702 5.37 52.62 27.96
C SER A 702 6.04 51.82 26.85
N LYS A 703 6.88 52.46 26.02
CA LYS A 703 7.56 51.75 24.94
C LYS A 703 8.50 50.64 25.44
N LYS A 704 9.16 50.79 26.60
CA LYS A 704 9.93 49.69 27.21
C LYS A 704 9.03 48.56 27.72
N ASP A 705 7.89 48.89 28.33
CA ASP A 705 6.90 47.95 28.84
C ASP A 705 6.14 47.22 27.71
N ASP A 706 6.00 47.85 26.54
CA ASP A 706 5.42 47.29 25.31
C ASP A 706 6.44 46.38 24.59
N LEU A 707 7.68 46.86 24.38
CA LEU A 707 8.77 46.05 23.82
C LEU A 707 9.08 44.81 24.69
N GLN A 708 8.98 44.92 26.02
CA GLN A 708 9.15 43.75 26.90
C GLN A 708 8.15 42.63 26.57
N ARG A 709 6.90 42.97 26.26
CA ARG A 709 5.86 41.99 25.93
C ARG A 709 6.13 41.33 24.57
N GLU A 710 6.58 42.09 23.57
CA GLU A 710 7.01 41.52 22.28
C GLU A 710 8.24 40.59 22.44
N ILE A 711 9.27 41.04 23.17
CA ILE A 711 10.47 40.25 23.46
C ILE A 711 10.09 38.94 24.17
N THR A 712 9.26 38.99 25.20
CA THR A 712 8.87 37.79 25.98
C THR A 712 8.12 36.78 25.12
N GLY A 713 7.16 37.23 24.30
CA GLY A 713 6.42 36.34 23.39
C GLY A 713 7.29 35.74 22.27
N LEU A 714 8.30 36.48 21.79
CA LEU A 714 9.30 35.95 20.85
C LEU A 714 10.25 34.96 21.54
N GLU A 715 10.65 35.18 22.79
CA GLU A 715 11.49 34.25 23.56
C GLU A 715 10.77 32.91 23.83
N GLU A 716 9.45 32.94 24.07
CA GLU A 716 8.63 31.73 24.14
C GLU A 716 8.59 30.99 22.78
N GLN A 717 8.34 31.71 21.68
CA GLN A 717 8.37 31.14 20.32
C GLN A 717 9.74 30.53 19.95
N LEU A 718 10.84 31.19 20.35
CA LEU A 718 12.20 30.69 20.17
C LEU A 718 12.44 29.38 20.94
N GLY A 719 11.83 29.22 22.12
CA GLY A 719 11.88 28.00 22.91
C GLY A 719 11.26 26.80 22.19
N PHE A 720 10.06 26.98 21.63
CA PHE A 720 9.39 25.95 20.83
C PHE A 720 10.16 25.63 19.54
N LEU A 721 10.59 26.66 18.80
CA LEU A 721 11.34 26.48 17.55
C LEU A 721 12.65 25.74 17.76
N ARG A 722 13.39 26.01 18.85
CA ARG A 722 14.59 25.25 19.24
C ARG A 722 14.33 23.77 19.47
N GLN A 723 13.22 23.44 20.14
CA GLN A 723 12.83 22.05 20.36
C GLN A 723 12.51 21.35 19.02
N GLU A 724 11.83 22.05 18.11
CA GLU A 724 11.51 21.55 16.77
C GLU A 724 12.75 21.40 15.87
N VAL A 725 13.72 22.32 15.94
CA VAL A 725 15.02 22.24 15.24
C VAL A 725 15.83 21.03 15.74
N ALA A 726 15.94 20.86 17.06
CA ALA A 726 16.65 19.73 17.65
C ALA A 726 16.01 18.37 17.27
N GLN A 727 14.68 18.30 17.20
CA GLN A 727 13.97 17.12 16.71
C GLN A 727 14.20 16.88 15.20
N ALA A 728 14.19 17.93 14.37
CA ALA A 728 14.41 17.82 12.93
C ALA A 728 15.82 17.32 12.60
N PHE A 729 16.87 17.87 13.21
CA PHE A 729 18.24 17.37 13.05
C PHE A 729 18.42 15.95 13.62
N THR A 730 17.69 15.59 14.69
CA THR A 730 17.71 14.21 15.21
C THR A 730 17.14 13.23 14.19
N LYS A 731 16.04 13.58 13.49
CA LYS A 731 15.47 12.76 12.40
C LYS A 731 16.41 12.64 11.20
N ALA A 732 16.96 13.76 10.72
CA ALA A 732 17.90 13.77 9.60
C ALA A 732 19.10 12.83 9.86
N ARG A 733 19.70 12.92 11.06
CA ARG A 733 20.83 12.06 11.49
C ARG A 733 20.45 10.58 11.66
N ILE A 734 19.17 10.23 11.81
CA ILE A 734 18.71 8.84 11.79
C ILE A 734 18.65 8.35 10.33
N ALA A 735 18.02 9.11 9.43
CA ALA A 735 17.96 8.78 8.01
C ALA A 735 19.37 8.66 7.38
N GLU A 736 20.31 9.55 7.70
CA GLU A 736 21.72 9.45 7.28
C GLU A 736 22.40 8.13 7.70
N ARG A 737 22.06 7.61 8.89
CA ARG A 737 22.58 6.31 9.38
C ARG A 737 21.94 5.13 8.67
N GLU A 738 20.65 5.21 8.36
CA GLU A 738 19.94 4.19 7.57
C GLU A 738 20.52 4.12 6.15
N VAL A 739 20.73 5.26 5.49
CA VAL A 739 21.44 5.34 4.18
C VAL A 739 22.81 4.69 4.26
N THR A 740 23.58 5.01 5.30
CA THR A 740 24.93 4.47 5.49
C THR A 740 24.91 2.96 5.70
N MET A 741 23.97 2.43 6.50
CA MET A 741 23.79 0.99 6.69
C MET A 741 23.41 0.30 5.38
N LEU A 742 22.42 0.82 4.64
CA LEU A 742 21.92 0.21 3.40
C LEU A 742 22.99 0.20 2.30
N LYS A 743 23.80 1.26 2.19
CA LYS A 743 24.95 1.30 1.27
C LYS A 743 26.06 0.33 1.68
N ALA A 744 26.34 0.18 2.97
CA ALA A 744 27.30 -0.81 3.46
C ALA A 744 26.84 -2.25 3.18
N LYS A 745 25.54 -2.54 3.39
CA LYS A 745 24.90 -3.82 3.02
C LYS A 745 25.00 -4.07 1.51
N ALA A 746 24.72 -3.07 0.67
CA ALA A 746 24.85 -3.17 -0.79
C ALA A 746 26.30 -3.36 -1.29
N GLY A 747 27.30 -2.90 -0.53
CA GLY A 747 28.70 -3.24 -0.79
C GLY A 747 28.95 -4.72 -0.51
N LEU A 748 28.73 -5.14 0.73
CA LEU A 748 29.03 -6.50 1.23
C LEU A 748 28.32 -7.59 0.42
N VAL A 749 27.04 -7.42 0.08
CA VAL A 749 26.30 -8.40 -0.74
C VAL A 749 26.97 -8.62 -2.09
N GLY A 750 27.47 -7.55 -2.75
CA GLY A 750 28.20 -7.67 -4.00
C GLY A 750 29.53 -8.38 -3.88
N GLU A 751 30.31 -8.05 -2.85
CA GLU A 751 31.62 -8.66 -2.60
C GLU A 751 31.50 -10.16 -2.27
N LEU A 752 30.43 -10.56 -1.58
CA LEU A 752 30.08 -11.95 -1.33
C LEU A 752 29.65 -12.69 -2.62
N GLN A 753 28.98 -11.99 -3.54
CA GLN A 753 28.62 -12.54 -4.86
C GLN A 753 29.82 -12.65 -5.81
N GLU A 754 30.83 -11.78 -5.68
CA GLU A 754 32.09 -11.87 -6.43
C GLU A 754 33.03 -12.97 -5.92
N GLN A 755 32.80 -13.53 -4.72
CA GLN A 755 33.60 -14.60 -4.10
C GLN A 755 32.82 -15.92 -3.84
N PRO A 756 32.19 -16.53 -4.86
CA PRO A 756 31.40 -17.74 -4.68
C PRO A 756 32.27 -18.92 -4.23
N GLY A 757 31.86 -19.58 -3.14
CA GLY A 757 32.55 -20.75 -2.57
C GLY A 757 33.47 -20.46 -1.39
N ALA A 758 33.55 -19.22 -0.90
CA ALA A 758 34.18 -18.91 0.39
C ALA A 758 33.41 -19.60 1.54
N LYS A 759 33.96 -20.70 2.08
CA LYS A 759 33.35 -21.43 3.19
C LYS A 759 33.33 -20.54 4.45
N PRO A 760 32.20 -20.43 5.16
CA PRO A 760 32.16 -19.67 6.41
C PRO A 760 33.06 -20.31 7.48
N ALA A 761 33.74 -19.48 8.26
CA ALA A 761 34.64 -19.93 9.34
C ALA A 761 33.89 -20.70 10.44
N THR A 762 32.62 -20.35 10.64
CA THR A 762 31.68 -20.99 11.55
C THR A 762 30.28 -20.85 10.97
N GLU A 763 29.48 -21.92 10.96
CA GLU A 763 28.03 -21.77 10.79
C GLU A 763 27.42 -21.38 12.14
N LEU A 764 26.74 -20.24 12.20
CA LEU A 764 25.97 -19.84 13.38
C LEU A 764 24.58 -20.48 13.31
N ASP A 765 24.12 -21.06 14.42
CA ASP A 765 22.72 -21.47 14.57
C ASP A 765 21.81 -20.26 14.88
N ALA A 766 20.49 -20.47 14.83
CA ALA A 766 19.51 -19.41 15.07
C ALA A 766 19.61 -18.76 16.46
N THR A 767 20.12 -19.47 17.48
CA THR A 767 20.36 -18.93 18.82
C THR A 767 21.60 -18.04 18.83
N ALA A 768 22.67 -18.46 18.14
CA ALA A 768 23.87 -17.66 17.95
C ALA A 768 23.61 -16.38 17.13
N ILE A 769 22.77 -16.46 16.07
CA ILE A 769 22.33 -15.29 15.29
C ILE A 769 21.48 -14.34 16.16
N THR A 770 20.54 -14.88 16.94
CA THR A 770 19.74 -14.07 17.90
C THR A 770 20.64 -13.35 18.90
N SER A 771 21.59 -14.05 19.53
CA SER A 771 22.52 -13.48 20.49
C SER A 771 23.49 -12.47 19.85
N LEU A 772 23.82 -12.61 18.57
CA LEU A 772 24.59 -11.61 17.83
C LEU A 772 23.79 -10.31 17.65
N GLY A 773 22.49 -10.40 17.32
CA GLY A 773 21.59 -9.24 17.30
C GLY A 773 21.47 -8.54 18.65
N GLU A 774 21.29 -9.31 19.73
CA GLU A 774 21.28 -8.79 21.11
C GLU A 774 22.60 -8.05 21.45
N ARG A 775 23.75 -8.59 21.03
CA ARG A 775 25.06 -7.95 21.23
C ARG A 775 25.22 -6.66 20.43
N ILE A 776 24.78 -6.63 19.17
CA ILE A 776 24.81 -5.41 18.33
C ILE A 776 23.92 -4.32 18.92
N ALA A 777 22.74 -4.66 19.44
CA ALA A 777 21.87 -3.73 20.16
C ALA A 777 22.47 -3.27 21.50
N GLY A 778 23.05 -4.19 22.28
CA GLY A 778 23.73 -3.89 23.54
C GLY A 778 24.93 -2.94 23.37
N ASN A 779 25.73 -3.15 22.32
CA ASN A 779 26.79 -2.23 21.91
C ASN A 779 26.25 -0.84 21.60
N GLU A 780 25.18 -0.71 20.82
CA GLU A 780 24.58 0.59 20.46
C GLU A 780 24.14 1.38 21.71
N VAL A 781 23.56 0.68 22.70
CA VAL A 781 23.20 1.25 24.01
C VAL A 781 24.44 1.65 24.82
N ALA A 782 25.45 0.78 24.93
CA ALA A 782 26.69 1.06 25.66
C ALA A 782 27.45 2.28 25.08
N ILE A 783 27.57 2.33 23.76
CA ILE A 783 28.10 3.46 22.98
C ILE A 783 27.31 4.75 23.29
N GLY A 784 25.98 4.65 23.40
CA GLY A 784 25.08 5.75 23.73
C GLY A 784 25.35 6.36 25.11
N HIS A 785 25.58 5.52 26.13
CA HIS A 785 25.76 5.98 27.52
C HIS A 785 27.14 6.58 27.87
N LEU A 786 28.14 6.50 26.99
CA LEU A 786 29.46 7.09 27.23
C LEU A 786 29.37 8.62 27.42
N ALA A 787 29.84 9.09 28.59
CA ALA A 787 29.79 10.49 29.02
C ALA A 787 30.90 11.36 28.38
N ILE A 788 30.88 11.45 27.05
CA ILE A 788 31.80 12.25 26.25
C ILE A 788 31.07 13.52 25.77
N ASP A 789 31.67 14.68 26.02
CA ASP A 789 31.18 16.00 25.60
C ASP A 789 31.19 16.10 24.06
N GLN A 790 30.08 16.58 23.48
CA GLN A 790 29.89 16.71 22.03
C GLN A 790 30.97 17.55 21.35
N ARG A 791 31.64 18.48 22.06
CA ARG A 791 32.77 19.24 21.50
C ARG A 791 33.91 18.34 21.03
N TYR A 792 34.19 17.25 21.74
CA TYR A 792 35.24 16.30 21.35
C TYR A 792 34.82 15.41 20.18
N GLU A 793 33.52 15.20 19.97
CA GLU A 793 33.01 14.55 18.75
C GLU A 793 33.04 15.51 17.55
N ALA A 794 32.81 16.81 17.76
CA ALA A 794 32.92 17.84 16.73
C ALA A 794 34.37 18.13 16.30
N GLU A 795 35.33 18.12 17.25
CA GLU A 795 36.77 18.28 16.95
C GLU A 795 37.35 17.19 16.04
N LEU A 796 36.74 16.00 16.00
CA LEU A 796 37.14 14.93 15.07
C LEU A 796 36.77 15.25 13.62
N ASN A 797 35.85 16.20 13.39
CA ASN A 797 35.44 16.76 12.11
C ASN A 797 35.09 15.73 11.01
N THR A 798 34.70 14.51 11.41
CA THR A 798 34.24 13.45 10.50
C THR A 798 32.86 13.82 9.98
N THR A 799 32.76 14.12 8.69
CA THR A 799 31.47 14.37 8.03
C THR A 799 30.66 13.08 7.91
N ALA A 800 29.37 13.19 7.58
CA ALA A 800 28.56 12.03 7.20
C ALA A 800 29.18 11.27 6.01
N ALA A 801 29.81 11.97 5.07
CA ALA A 801 30.51 11.37 3.94
C ALA A 801 31.79 10.61 4.35
N ASP A 802 32.53 11.08 5.36
CA ASP A 802 33.69 10.37 5.90
C ASP A 802 33.28 9.12 6.68
N LEU A 803 32.25 9.22 7.53
CA LEU A 803 31.70 8.09 8.28
C LEU A 803 31.15 7.02 7.33
N ALA A 804 30.47 7.46 6.26
CA ALA A 804 30.01 6.62 5.18
C ALA A 804 31.18 5.92 4.46
N ARG A 805 32.21 6.66 4.05
CA ARG A 805 33.41 6.10 3.42
C ARG A 805 34.10 5.05 4.31
N MET A 806 34.23 5.31 5.60
CA MET A 806 34.78 4.35 6.57
C MET A 806 33.90 3.10 6.75
N SER A 807 32.59 3.21 6.48
CA SER A 807 31.65 2.08 6.55
C SER A 807 31.62 1.20 5.29
N TYR A 808 32.00 1.75 4.12
CA TYR A 808 32.02 1.00 2.84
C TYR A 808 33.37 0.33 2.55
N ASP A 809 34.40 0.63 3.33
CA ASP A 809 35.74 0.05 3.18
C ASP A 809 35.78 -1.37 3.80
N TRP A 810 35.41 -2.39 3.01
CA TRP A 810 35.40 -3.80 3.41
C TRP A 810 36.68 -4.50 2.96
N ASP A 811 37.76 -4.41 3.76
CA ASP A 811 39.02 -5.13 3.47
C ASP A 811 38.92 -6.64 3.76
N LEU A 812 38.21 -7.34 2.88
CA LEU A 812 38.05 -8.80 2.89
C LEU A 812 39.38 -9.53 2.63
N ALA A 813 40.38 -8.86 2.06
CA ALA A 813 41.66 -9.48 1.66
C ALA A 813 42.59 -9.78 2.85
N ASP A 814 42.39 -9.13 4.00
CA ASP A 814 43.02 -9.53 5.27
C ASP A 814 42.09 -10.40 6.14
N MET A 815 40.76 -10.21 6.10
CA MET A 815 39.80 -11.08 6.80
C MET A 815 39.90 -12.55 6.34
N GLY A 816 40.03 -12.79 5.04
CA GLY A 816 40.21 -14.15 4.49
C GLY A 816 41.47 -14.87 5.00
N ARG A 817 42.50 -14.13 5.45
CA ARG A 817 43.72 -14.69 6.05
C ARG A 817 43.53 -15.02 7.53
N ALA A 818 42.85 -14.16 8.28
CA ALA A 818 42.52 -14.40 9.68
C ALA A 818 41.72 -15.70 9.89
N VAL A 819 40.82 -16.03 8.96
CA VAL A 819 40.06 -17.30 8.94
C VAL A 819 40.98 -18.52 8.76
N GLY A 820 41.96 -18.44 7.86
CA GLY A 820 42.91 -19.52 7.59
C GLY A 820 43.91 -19.79 8.73
N GLU A 821 44.35 -18.74 9.44
CA GLU A 821 45.33 -18.89 10.53
C GLU A 821 44.68 -19.26 11.87
N ARG A 822 43.45 -18.79 12.15
CA ARG A 822 42.76 -19.10 13.43
C ARG A 822 42.16 -20.51 13.48
N SER A 823 41.76 -21.08 12.35
CA SER A 823 41.23 -22.45 12.32
C SER A 823 42.27 -23.48 12.80
N ALA A 824 43.55 -23.30 12.44
CA ALA A 824 44.66 -24.10 12.96
C ALA A 824 44.92 -23.91 14.48
N ALA A 825 44.54 -22.77 15.06
CA ALA A 825 44.69 -22.53 16.50
C ALA A 825 43.60 -23.21 17.34
N THR A 826 42.38 -23.33 16.81
CA THR A 826 41.24 -23.95 17.51
C THR A 826 41.37 -25.47 17.61
N GLU A 827 41.90 -26.13 16.57
CA GLU A 827 42.06 -27.58 16.53
C GLU A 827 43.05 -28.09 17.61
N VAL A 828 44.09 -27.32 17.92
CA VAL A 828 45.08 -27.63 18.98
C VAL A 828 44.50 -27.53 20.40
N VAL A 829 43.43 -26.76 20.62
CA VAL A 829 42.78 -26.63 21.93
C VAL A 829 41.82 -27.81 22.20
N ALA A 830 41.24 -28.41 21.15
CA ALA A 830 40.24 -29.46 21.27
C ALA A 830 40.77 -30.81 21.79
N GLU A 831 42.08 -31.09 21.67
CA GLU A 831 42.67 -32.36 22.14
C GLU A 831 43.02 -32.39 23.64
N GLN A 832 42.89 -31.30 24.40
CA GLN A 832 43.42 -31.22 25.79
C GLN A 832 42.42 -31.36 26.94
N GLU A 833 41.11 -31.27 26.73
CA GLU A 833 40.11 -31.43 27.81
C GLU A 833 39.31 -32.74 27.71
N GLY A 834 39.95 -33.85 28.12
CA GLY A 834 39.31 -35.15 28.23
C GLY A 834 39.99 -36.11 29.20
N VAL A 835 39.17 -36.84 29.98
CA VAL A 835 39.52 -37.94 30.93
C VAL A 835 40.03 -37.52 32.32
N GLU A 836 39.59 -38.26 33.34
CA GLU A 836 39.67 -37.92 34.76
C GLU A 836 40.85 -38.57 35.52
N SER A 837 41.19 -37.93 36.65
CA SER A 837 41.46 -38.56 37.96
C SER A 837 42.88 -39.07 38.35
N THR A 838 43.26 -38.63 39.56
CA THR A 838 44.03 -39.33 40.61
C THR A 838 45.57 -39.47 40.56
N VAL A 839 46.17 -39.18 41.73
CA VAL A 839 47.49 -39.59 42.25
C VAL A 839 48.77 -39.06 41.58
N GLY A 840 49.46 -38.14 42.30
CA GLY A 840 50.80 -38.47 42.77
C GLY A 840 52.04 -37.76 42.18
N ARG A 841 52.44 -36.65 42.83
CA ARG A 841 53.80 -36.44 43.39
C ARG A 841 55.03 -36.73 42.49
N THR A 842 55.84 -35.69 42.20
CA THR A 842 57.33 -35.60 42.41
C THR A 842 58.07 -34.76 41.34
N ILE A 843 58.55 -33.58 41.75
CA ILE A 843 59.89 -32.94 41.57
C ILE A 843 60.62 -33.00 40.18
N SER A 844 61.30 -31.87 39.89
CA SER A 844 62.35 -31.59 38.88
C SER A 844 61.81 -31.08 37.53
N ALA A 845 62.11 -29.87 37.03
CA ALA A 845 63.23 -28.93 37.21
C ALA A 845 64.55 -29.33 36.52
N THR A 846 64.78 -28.69 35.36
CA THR A 846 66.07 -28.22 34.80
C THR A 846 65.73 -27.08 33.84
N GLU A 847 66.12 -25.82 34.06
CA GLU A 847 67.45 -25.20 33.79
C GLU A 847 67.66 -24.81 32.29
N ARG A 848 68.27 -23.67 31.92
CA ARG A 848 68.96 -22.62 32.70
C ARG A 848 69.15 -21.30 31.90
N ASN A 849 69.44 -20.20 32.62
CA ASN A 849 70.26 -19.02 32.21
C ASN A 849 69.70 -18.10 31.08
N VAL A 850 70.02 -16.81 30.94
CA VAL A 850 70.91 -15.79 31.61
C VAL A 850 70.43 -14.41 31.10
N GLU A 851 70.58 -13.21 31.68
CA GLU A 851 70.88 -12.57 32.99
C GLU A 851 70.63 -11.04 32.75
N ASN A 852 70.54 -10.05 33.65
CA ASN A 852 70.46 -9.81 35.11
C ASN A 852 69.81 -8.38 35.24
N ALA A 853 69.59 -7.63 36.34
CA ALA A 853 69.84 -7.70 37.78
C ALA A 853 68.88 -6.73 38.54
N ALA A 854 69.06 -6.58 39.86
CA ALA A 854 68.44 -5.54 40.72
C ALA A 854 69.51 -4.96 41.69
N PRO A 855 69.26 -3.93 42.54
CA PRO A 855 68.41 -4.02 43.76
C PRO A 855 67.39 -2.84 43.89
N VAL A 856 66.23 -2.92 44.56
CA VAL A 856 65.84 -3.32 45.95
C VAL A 856 66.20 -2.30 47.05
N THR A 857 65.17 -1.72 47.69
CA THR A 857 65.07 -1.49 49.17
C THR A 857 63.64 -1.16 49.61
N VAL A 858 63.19 -1.75 50.74
CA VAL A 858 62.04 -1.35 51.59
C VAL A 858 62.45 -1.65 53.05
N PRO A 859 62.10 -0.80 54.03
CA PRO A 859 61.14 -1.17 55.09
C PRO A 859 60.26 0.08 55.48
N GLU A 860 59.45 0.20 56.56
CA GLU A 860 59.23 -0.58 57.79
C GLU A 860 57.75 -1.01 57.97
N HIS A 861 57.13 -0.83 59.17
CA HIS A 861 56.02 -1.70 59.62
C HIS A 861 55.12 -1.08 60.74
N ASP A 862 54.13 -1.88 61.19
CA ASP A 862 53.28 -1.73 62.40
C ASP A 862 52.19 -0.62 62.42
N GLY A 863 51.07 -0.73 63.17
CA GLY A 863 50.67 -1.73 64.19
C GLY A 863 49.14 -1.96 64.31
N VAL A 864 48.66 -2.56 65.42
CA VAL A 864 47.42 -3.40 65.45
C VAL A 864 46.45 -3.17 66.65
N ARG A 865 45.11 -3.20 66.39
CA ARG A 865 43.94 -3.29 67.33
C ARG A 865 43.68 -2.05 68.24
N THR A 866 42.47 -1.79 68.80
CA THR A 866 41.48 -2.64 69.53
C THR A 866 40.02 -2.07 69.58
N GLY A 867 39.01 -2.93 69.84
CA GLY A 867 37.62 -2.61 70.27
C GLY A 867 36.62 -2.37 69.11
N GLY A 868 35.32 -2.70 69.15
CA GLY A 868 34.41 -3.29 70.17
C GLY A 868 33.32 -2.31 70.63
N GLU A 869 32.01 -2.53 70.66
CA GLU A 869 31.02 -3.60 70.31
C GLU A 869 29.62 -3.03 70.75
N VAL A 870 28.48 -3.62 70.36
CA VAL A 870 27.10 -3.38 70.91
C VAL A 870 26.32 -2.12 70.41
N ALA A 871 24.98 -2.25 70.30
CA ALA A 871 23.94 -1.27 69.88
C ALA A 871 22.97 -0.95 71.08
N PRO A 872 21.68 -0.50 71.01
CA PRO A 872 20.76 0.04 69.95
C PRO A 872 20.29 1.50 70.30
N GLY A 873 19.18 2.14 69.87
CA GLY A 873 18.16 1.93 68.82
C GLY A 873 16.72 2.40 69.21
N THR A 874 15.77 2.39 68.24
CA THR A 874 14.28 2.57 68.32
C THR A 874 13.62 3.85 68.87
N GLU A 875 12.64 4.41 68.12
CA GLU A 875 11.24 4.62 68.60
C GLU A 875 10.21 4.84 67.44
N ARG A 876 8.91 5.10 67.72
CA ARG A 876 7.74 5.00 66.78
C ARG A 876 6.68 6.13 66.91
N ALA A 877 6.09 6.55 65.77
CA ALA A 877 4.81 7.30 65.57
C ALA A 877 4.41 7.23 64.05
N SER A 878 3.19 7.33 63.47
CA SER A 878 1.74 7.39 63.84
C SER A 878 1.17 8.60 64.60
N GLY A 879 0.05 9.26 64.20
CA GLY A 879 -0.83 9.14 62.99
C GLY A 879 -2.13 9.98 63.11
N THR A 880 -3.09 9.84 62.17
CA THR A 880 -4.52 10.36 62.14
C THR A 880 -4.83 11.80 61.64
N ASP A 881 -6.08 11.97 61.14
CA ASP A 881 -6.67 13.11 60.38
C ASP A 881 -7.31 14.24 61.23
N THR A 882 -7.63 15.41 60.60
CA THR A 882 -9.05 15.89 60.49
C THR A 882 -9.30 17.15 59.60
N SER A 883 -10.20 16.97 58.62
CA SER A 883 -11.27 17.87 58.08
C SER A 883 -11.32 19.42 58.25
N LEU A 884 -11.62 20.09 57.12
CA LEU A 884 -12.54 21.24 56.88
C LEU A 884 -12.45 22.58 57.67
N VAL A 885 -12.58 23.70 56.93
CA VAL A 885 -13.77 24.62 56.90
C VAL A 885 -13.56 25.72 55.82
N ALA A 886 -14.64 26.36 55.33
CA ALA A 886 -14.61 27.36 54.25
C ALA A 886 -15.40 28.66 54.57
N ALA A 887 -15.06 29.74 53.84
CA ALA A 887 -15.89 30.94 53.64
C ALA A 887 -15.50 31.57 52.28
N THR A 888 -16.34 32.02 51.32
CA THR A 888 -17.78 32.35 51.16
C THR A 888 -18.02 33.87 50.99
N SER A 889 -18.58 34.27 49.84
CA SER A 889 -19.20 35.59 49.62
C SER A 889 -20.27 35.56 48.49
N GLN A 890 -21.41 36.22 48.68
CA GLN A 890 -22.62 36.18 47.82
C GLN A 890 -23.41 37.51 47.92
N ALA A 891 -24.18 37.99 46.93
CA ALA A 891 -24.22 37.68 45.49
C ALA A 891 -24.52 38.98 44.67
N ALA A 892 -25.59 39.25 43.89
CA ALA A 892 -26.83 38.54 43.55
C ALA A 892 -27.47 39.07 42.23
N THR A 893 -28.41 38.28 41.68
CA THR A 893 -29.53 38.58 40.74
C THR A 893 -29.78 40.01 40.24
N THR A 894 -30.00 40.17 38.92
CA THR A 894 -31.35 40.46 38.32
C THR A 894 -31.34 40.38 36.78
N ASP A 895 -32.37 39.76 36.21
CA ASP A 895 -32.93 40.04 34.86
C ASP A 895 -34.06 41.08 35.04
N PRO A 896 -34.37 42.00 34.08
CA PRO A 896 -35.16 41.60 32.90
C PRO A 896 -35.12 42.48 31.61
N LYS A 897 -35.53 41.86 30.49
CA LYS A 897 -36.40 42.39 29.39
C LYS A 897 -36.08 43.72 28.64
N SER A 898 -35.89 43.56 27.32
CA SER A 898 -36.46 44.34 26.19
C SER A 898 -36.40 45.89 26.15
N ASN A 899 -35.65 46.45 25.20
CA ASN A 899 -36.18 47.23 24.05
C ASN A 899 -35.08 47.95 23.23
N ASP A 900 -35.33 48.10 21.92
CA ASP A 900 -34.73 49.09 21.01
C ASP A 900 -35.02 50.53 21.47
N PRO A 901 -34.20 51.58 21.15
CA PRO A 901 -34.21 52.10 19.77
C PRO A 901 -32.92 52.78 19.22
N ALA A 902 -32.54 52.35 18.01
CA ALA A 902 -32.49 53.17 16.76
C ALA A 902 -31.63 54.47 16.58
N ILE A 903 -31.13 54.61 15.33
CA ILE A 903 -30.67 55.83 14.60
C ILE A 903 -29.28 56.42 14.96
N GLY A 904 -28.37 56.74 14.00
CA GLY A 904 -28.34 56.46 12.55
C GLY A 904 -27.71 57.56 11.66
N SER A 905 -27.14 57.18 10.51
CA SER A 905 -26.78 58.03 9.34
C SER A 905 -26.49 57.10 8.12
N THR A 906 -27.34 56.94 7.10
CA THR A 906 -27.46 57.72 5.83
C THR A 906 -26.21 57.70 4.94
N GLN A 907 -26.22 57.45 3.61
CA GLN A 907 -27.25 57.21 2.56
C GLN A 907 -26.54 56.59 1.31
N GLY A 908 -27.14 55.88 0.34
CA GLY A 908 -28.49 55.32 0.17
C GLY A 908 -28.73 54.77 -1.27
N ASP A 909 -29.66 53.81 -1.42
CA ASP A 909 -30.80 53.72 -2.39
C ASP A 909 -30.69 54.26 -3.85
N GLN A 910 -31.19 53.63 -4.94
CA GLN A 910 -31.92 52.37 -5.27
C GLN A 910 -31.42 51.83 -6.66
N GLY A 911 -31.69 50.63 -7.20
CA GLY A 911 -32.97 50.04 -7.67
C GLY A 911 -33.35 50.48 -9.10
N GLN A 912 -33.99 49.70 -10.01
CA GLN A 912 -34.45 48.29 -10.02
C GLN A 912 -34.93 47.89 -11.45
N VAL A 913 -35.04 46.59 -11.78
CA VAL A 913 -35.80 45.96 -12.92
C VAL A 913 -35.14 45.86 -14.33
N SER A 914 -35.46 44.75 -15.02
CA SER A 914 -35.11 44.21 -16.37
C SER A 914 -35.84 44.92 -17.56
N PRO A 915 -35.84 44.46 -18.86
CA PRO A 915 -35.34 43.21 -19.47
C PRO A 915 -34.70 43.26 -20.91
N ALA A 916 -34.30 42.07 -21.39
CA ALA A 916 -34.30 41.58 -22.80
C ALA A 916 -33.26 42.06 -23.86
N ASP A 917 -32.88 41.10 -24.70
CA ASP A 917 -32.09 41.16 -25.96
C ASP A 917 -32.99 41.58 -27.17
N PRO A 918 -32.55 41.56 -28.48
CA PRO A 918 -31.24 41.22 -29.08
C PRO A 918 -30.77 42.17 -30.24
N GLU A 919 -29.81 41.68 -31.05
CA GLU A 919 -29.54 41.95 -32.50
C GLU A 919 -28.33 42.83 -32.95
N THR A 920 -27.41 42.17 -33.70
CA THR A 920 -26.77 42.43 -35.02
C THR A 920 -26.55 43.89 -35.56
N ASN A 921 -25.61 44.23 -36.47
CA ASN A 921 -24.66 43.45 -37.31
C ASN A 921 -23.49 44.30 -37.92
N ASN A 922 -22.38 43.64 -38.29
CA ASN A 922 -21.46 43.85 -39.45
C ASN A 922 -20.55 45.10 -39.73
N THR A 923 -19.31 44.76 -40.15
CA THR A 923 -18.40 45.37 -41.19
C THR A 923 -17.44 46.57 -40.93
N ALA A 924 -16.37 46.63 -41.76
CA ALA A 924 -15.13 47.45 -41.68
C ALA A 924 -15.04 48.55 -42.79
N GLY A 925 -14.01 49.42 -42.97
CA GLY A 925 -12.70 49.68 -42.31
C GLY A 925 -11.80 50.71 -43.08
N GLU A 926 -10.57 50.99 -42.59
CA GLU A 926 -9.40 51.69 -43.25
C GLU A 926 -9.47 53.23 -43.58
N PRO A 927 -8.36 53.96 -43.97
CA PRO A 927 -6.94 54.01 -43.47
C PRO A 927 -6.29 55.47 -43.44
N GLN A 928 -4.92 55.59 -43.45
CA GLN A 928 -4.01 56.80 -43.68
C GLN A 928 -3.41 57.55 -42.44
N SER A 929 -2.22 58.22 -42.41
CA SER A 929 -0.96 58.26 -43.24
C SER A 929 0.21 59.17 -42.66
N GLN A 930 1.49 58.92 -43.05
CA GLN A 930 2.68 59.84 -43.19
C GLN A 930 3.77 60.14 -42.08
N VAL A 931 4.91 60.78 -42.49
CA VAL A 931 6.35 60.64 -42.03
C VAL A 931 7.20 61.96 -42.22
N PRO A 932 8.57 62.09 -42.09
CA PRO A 932 9.67 61.40 -41.35
C PRO A 932 10.41 62.38 -40.36
N PRO A 933 11.70 62.92 -40.43
CA PRO A 933 12.99 62.68 -41.15
C PRO A 933 14.36 62.73 -40.34
N THR A 934 15.47 62.19 -40.90
CA THR A 934 16.95 62.53 -40.81
C THR A 934 17.72 62.74 -39.46
N SER A 935 19.00 62.34 -39.23
CA SER A 935 20.13 61.81 -40.08
C SER A 935 21.32 61.16 -39.26
N GLY A 936 22.13 60.20 -39.77
CA GLY A 936 23.40 59.73 -39.11
C GLY A 936 24.31 58.72 -39.89
N ALA A 937 25.57 58.48 -39.43
CA ALA A 937 26.71 57.81 -40.15
C ALA A 937 28.02 57.68 -39.28
N SER A 938 29.12 56.91 -39.56
CA SER A 938 29.37 55.65 -40.34
C SER A 938 30.85 55.10 -40.31
N ILE A 939 31.09 53.76 -40.44
CA ILE A 939 32.32 52.95 -40.84
C ILE A 939 33.44 52.64 -39.78
N ASN A 940 34.37 51.62 -39.84
CA ASN A 940 34.32 50.10 -39.94
C ASN A 940 35.74 49.36 -39.91
N THR A 941 35.76 48.02 -39.62
CA THR A 941 36.74 46.91 -39.98
C THR A 941 38.10 46.65 -39.27
N GLY A 942 38.63 45.40 -39.34
CA GLY A 942 40.10 45.13 -39.50
C GLY A 942 40.80 43.92 -38.81
N THR A 943 41.11 42.84 -39.54
CA THR A 943 41.85 41.58 -39.22
C THR A 943 43.33 41.64 -38.71
N GLY A 944 43.84 40.64 -37.95
CA GLY A 944 45.29 40.24 -37.99
C GLY A 944 46.01 39.49 -36.82
N THR A 945 46.23 38.18 -36.96
CA THR A 945 47.37 37.31 -36.47
C THR A 945 48.26 37.59 -35.22
N VAL A 946 48.37 36.57 -34.35
CA VAL A 946 49.59 35.97 -33.72
C VAL A 946 50.34 36.67 -32.54
N THR A 947 50.46 35.92 -31.42
CA THR A 947 51.35 36.04 -30.22
C THR A 947 51.35 37.29 -29.30
N LEU A 948 51.22 36.98 -28.00
CA LEU A 948 51.76 37.65 -26.79
C LEU A 948 51.32 39.09 -26.41
N ASP A 949 51.07 39.23 -25.11
CA ASP A 949 50.93 40.45 -24.29
C ASP A 949 49.73 41.43 -24.53
N ARG A 950 49.54 42.29 -23.51
CA ARG A 950 48.43 43.26 -23.30
C ARG A 950 48.85 44.67 -23.82
N PRO A 951 48.00 45.74 -23.93
CA PRO A 951 46.58 45.90 -23.52
C PRO A 951 45.63 46.77 -24.45
N ALA A 952 44.31 46.78 -24.13
CA ALA A 952 43.33 47.92 -24.16
C ALA A 952 42.72 48.59 -25.45
N LEU A 953 41.36 48.71 -25.44
CA LEU A 953 40.43 49.79 -25.95
C LEU A 953 39.95 49.94 -27.45
N THR A 954 38.68 49.53 -27.74
CA THR A 954 37.48 50.23 -28.38
C THR A 954 37.56 51.20 -29.61
N PRO A 955 36.46 51.52 -30.38
CA PRO A 955 35.37 50.71 -31.04
C PRO A 955 34.79 51.21 -32.43
N GLU A 956 33.89 50.43 -33.10
CA GLU A 956 32.88 50.76 -34.20
C GLU A 956 33.34 51.21 -35.63
N GLN A 957 32.55 51.24 -36.76
CA GLN A 957 31.07 51.35 -37.04
C GLN A 957 30.59 50.77 -38.46
N VAL A 958 29.30 50.92 -38.89
CA VAL A 958 28.54 50.73 -40.22
C VAL A 958 29.19 50.07 -41.50
N ARG A 959 28.61 49.09 -42.26
CA ARG A 959 27.42 49.02 -43.20
C ARG A 959 27.56 49.79 -44.55
N GLU A 960 26.73 49.66 -45.62
CA GLU A 960 25.45 48.95 -45.97
C GLU A 960 25.71 47.82 -47.06
N GLU A 961 24.99 47.41 -48.15
CA GLU A 961 23.72 47.68 -48.90
C GLU A 961 23.33 46.51 -49.91
N ALA A 962 22.15 46.58 -50.59
CA ALA A 962 21.67 45.95 -51.87
C ALA A 962 21.24 44.44 -52.01
N GLU A 963 20.23 44.16 -52.86
CA GLU A 963 19.44 42.89 -53.03
C GLU A 963 19.27 42.45 -54.53
N PRO A 964 18.38 41.52 -55.00
CA PRO A 964 17.53 40.49 -54.33
C PRO A 964 17.46 39.08 -55.03
N LEU A 965 16.60 38.19 -54.49
CA LEU A 965 16.09 36.87 -54.97
C LEU A 965 16.96 35.60 -54.73
N PRO A 966 16.35 34.41 -54.48
CA PRO A 966 14.96 34.10 -54.09
C PRO A 966 14.83 33.70 -52.60
N VAL A 967 13.61 33.52 -52.11
CA VAL A 967 13.37 33.03 -50.73
C VAL A 967 13.67 31.53 -50.64
N GLN A 968 14.66 31.17 -49.82
CA GLN A 968 14.65 29.93 -49.05
C GLN A 968 14.51 30.30 -47.58
N GLU A 969 13.61 29.63 -46.85
CA GLU A 969 13.58 29.74 -45.40
C GLU A 969 14.84 29.07 -44.83
N PRO A 970 15.61 29.72 -43.93
CA PRO A 970 16.68 29.06 -43.23
C PRO A 970 16.07 28.02 -42.27
N ALA A 971 16.53 26.77 -42.37
CA ALA A 971 16.08 25.71 -41.47
C ALA A 971 16.29 26.10 -40.00
N ALA A 972 15.30 25.82 -39.15
CA ALA A 972 15.38 26.10 -37.73
C ALA A 972 16.60 25.39 -37.10
N ALA A 973 17.33 26.09 -36.25
CA ALA A 973 18.40 25.47 -35.46
C ALA A 973 17.81 24.38 -34.55
N PRO A 974 18.49 23.24 -34.37
CA PRO A 974 17.98 22.17 -33.50
C PRO A 974 17.85 22.66 -32.06
N ALA A 975 16.74 22.32 -31.41
CA ALA A 975 16.55 22.56 -29.99
C ALA A 975 17.52 21.69 -29.19
N ILE A 976 18.35 22.31 -28.36
CA ILE A 976 19.30 21.63 -27.47
C ILE A 976 18.50 20.74 -26.51
N THR A 977 18.88 19.46 -26.36
CA THR A 977 18.10 18.52 -25.54
C THR A 977 18.18 18.84 -24.05
N TYR A 978 17.22 18.35 -23.28
CA TYR A 978 17.19 18.50 -21.82
C TYR A 978 18.49 17.99 -21.17
N GLU A 979 18.99 16.81 -21.58
CA GLU A 979 20.21 16.23 -21.01
C GLU A 979 21.47 17.09 -21.34
N GLU A 980 21.55 17.66 -22.54
CA GLU A 980 22.64 18.58 -22.93
C GLU A 980 22.60 19.90 -22.14
N GLN A 981 21.41 20.50 -21.98
CA GLN A 981 21.23 21.72 -21.18
C GLN A 981 21.59 21.47 -19.71
N ARG A 982 21.16 20.33 -19.17
CA ARG A 982 21.41 19.91 -17.78
C ARG A 982 22.89 19.64 -17.54
N PHE A 983 23.56 18.93 -18.45
CA PHE A 983 25.00 18.67 -18.40
C PHE A 983 25.82 19.97 -18.43
N VAL A 984 25.43 20.98 -19.21
CA VAL A 984 26.11 22.30 -19.19
C VAL A 984 26.00 22.98 -17.83
N LEU A 985 24.81 22.97 -17.20
CA LEU A 985 24.59 23.57 -15.89
C LEU A 985 25.30 22.80 -14.76
N GLU A 986 25.32 21.46 -14.81
CA GLU A 986 26.04 20.63 -13.84
C GLU A 986 27.57 20.84 -13.92
N ASN A 987 28.13 21.03 -15.12
CA ASN A 987 29.54 21.41 -15.27
C ASN A 987 29.81 22.82 -14.71
N GLN A 988 28.94 23.82 -14.96
CA GLN A 988 29.09 25.16 -14.37
C GLN A 988 29.02 25.11 -12.83
N LEU A 989 28.13 24.29 -12.27
CA LEU A 989 28.04 24.06 -10.83
C LEU A 989 29.33 23.44 -10.25
N ALA A 990 29.91 22.47 -10.96
CA ALA A 990 31.19 21.86 -10.58
C ALA A 990 32.35 22.86 -10.62
N GLU A 991 32.47 23.65 -11.70
CA GLU A 991 33.48 24.71 -11.83
C GLU A 991 33.36 25.77 -10.73
N LEU A 992 32.14 26.26 -10.45
CA LEU A 992 31.89 27.23 -9.39
C LEU A 992 32.23 26.66 -8.00
N THR A 993 31.97 25.37 -7.75
CA THR A 993 32.30 24.70 -6.49
C THR A 993 33.82 24.54 -6.31
N GLN A 994 34.56 24.23 -7.38
CA GLN A 994 36.02 24.27 -7.36
C GLN A 994 36.56 25.69 -7.15
N LEU A 995 35.95 26.70 -7.78
CA LEU A 995 36.31 28.10 -7.58
C LEU A 995 36.08 28.55 -6.13
N LEU A 996 34.95 28.18 -5.53
CA LEU A 996 34.63 28.48 -4.13
C LEU A 996 35.66 27.90 -3.16
N THR A 997 36.07 26.64 -3.38
CA THR A 997 37.08 25.98 -2.53
C THR A 997 38.49 26.56 -2.72
N ALA A 998 38.83 27.07 -3.90
CA ALA A 998 40.10 27.76 -4.17
C ALA A 998 40.14 29.22 -3.62
N THR A 999 39.04 29.96 -3.73
CA THR A 999 38.97 31.38 -3.35
C THR A 999 39.07 31.57 -1.83
N ARG A 1000 39.92 32.51 -1.42
CA ARG A 1000 40.17 32.86 0.00
C ARG A 1000 39.62 34.22 0.41
N ASP A 1001 39.27 35.08 -0.53
CA ASP A 1001 38.58 36.33 -0.22
C ASP A 1001 37.12 36.05 0.19
N LYS A 1002 36.63 36.78 1.20
CA LYS A 1002 35.33 36.53 1.81
C LYS A 1002 34.16 37.09 0.98
N ASP A 1003 34.35 38.25 0.37
CA ASP A 1003 33.31 38.92 -0.41
C ASP A 1003 33.22 38.31 -1.82
N GLU A 1004 34.34 37.82 -2.35
CA GLU A 1004 34.38 37.03 -3.59
C GLU A 1004 33.76 35.64 -3.38
N ARG A 1005 34.06 34.95 -2.27
CA ARG A 1005 33.34 33.70 -1.89
C ARG A 1005 31.83 33.88 -1.85
N ALA A 1006 31.35 34.92 -1.15
CA ALA A 1006 29.91 35.18 -1.03
C ALA A 1006 29.21 35.41 -2.39
N ARG A 1007 29.93 35.92 -3.41
CA ARG A 1007 29.42 36.04 -4.78
C ARG A 1007 29.40 34.69 -5.52
N ILE A 1008 30.40 33.85 -5.30
CA ILE A 1008 30.44 32.49 -5.87
C ILE A 1008 29.33 31.64 -5.25
N ASP A 1009 29.15 31.68 -3.93
CA ASP A 1009 28.02 31.03 -3.23
C ASP A 1009 26.67 31.50 -3.79
N ALA A 1010 26.48 32.80 -4.02
CA ALA A 1010 25.26 33.34 -4.62
C ALA A 1010 25.00 32.81 -6.05
N ARG A 1011 26.03 32.72 -6.91
CA ARG A 1011 25.89 32.15 -8.25
C ARG A 1011 25.69 30.63 -8.24
N ILE A 1012 26.26 29.91 -7.27
CA ILE A 1012 25.97 28.48 -7.03
C ILE A 1012 24.48 28.29 -6.71
N VAL A 1013 23.90 29.13 -5.84
CA VAL A 1013 22.46 29.10 -5.54
C VAL A 1013 21.60 29.46 -6.76
N GLU A 1014 22.10 30.29 -7.68
CA GLU A 1014 21.42 30.65 -8.91
C GLU A 1014 21.44 29.50 -9.95
N VAL A 1015 22.60 28.90 -10.21
CA VAL A 1015 22.73 27.73 -11.11
C VAL A 1015 21.91 26.54 -10.62
N ASN A 1016 21.84 26.29 -9.30
CA ASN A 1016 20.96 25.24 -8.76
C ASN A 1016 19.46 25.52 -9.01
N LYS A 1017 19.03 26.80 -9.06
CA LYS A 1017 17.66 27.17 -9.46
C LYS A 1017 17.43 26.99 -10.96
N GLU A 1018 18.43 27.29 -11.79
CA GLU A 1018 18.40 27.04 -13.23
C GLU A 1018 18.24 25.54 -13.53
N ILE A 1019 18.99 24.66 -12.85
CA ILE A 1019 18.85 23.20 -12.93
C ILE A 1019 17.45 22.75 -12.45
N PHE A 1020 17.00 23.21 -11.28
CA PHE A 1020 15.70 22.81 -10.74
C PHE A 1020 14.51 23.25 -11.61
N ALA A 1021 14.61 24.42 -12.26
CA ALA A 1021 13.61 24.88 -13.23
C ALA A 1021 13.62 24.06 -14.53
N LEU A 1022 14.80 23.62 -14.99
CA LEU A 1022 14.95 22.72 -16.14
C LEU A 1022 14.39 21.32 -15.85
N ASP A 1023 14.67 20.77 -14.65
CA ASP A 1023 14.14 19.48 -14.18
C ASP A 1023 12.61 19.50 -14.04
N LEU A 1024 12.03 20.61 -13.59
CA LEU A 1024 10.57 20.84 -13.58
C LEU A 1024 9.95 20.98 -14.98
N ALA A 1025 10.73 21.37 -15.98
CA ALA A 1025 10.28 21.54 -17.37
C ALA A 1025 10.47 20.29 -18.24
N ARG A 1026 10.99 19.18 -17.68
CA ARG A 1026 11.27 17.95 -18.42
C ARG A 1026 9.97 17.34 -18.99
N PRO A 1027 9.83 17.20 -20.33
CA PRO A 1027 8.67 16.53 -20.90
C PRO A 1027 8.66 15.05 -20.54
N ALA A 1028 7.47 14.45 -20.42
CA ALA A 1028 7.33 13.03 -20.15
C ALA A 1028 7.91 12.20 -21.32
N VAL A 1029 8.80 11.26 -21.01
CA VAL A 1029 9.47 10.42 -22.01
C VAL A 1029 8.56 9.26 -22.40
N GLU A 1030 8.00 9.32 -23.61
CA GLU A 1030 7.46 8.13 -24.26
C GLU A 1030 8.63 7.17 -24.58
N VAL A 1031 8.52 5.92 -24.17
CA VAL A 1031 9.53 4.89 -24.46
C VAL A 1031 9.25 4.31 -25.86
N PRO A 1032 10.15 4.46 -26.84
CA PRO A 1032 9.94 3.90 -28.17
C PRO A 1032 10.05 2.37 -28.12
N VAL A 1033 9.02 1.67 -28.59
CA VAL A 1033 9.10 0.22 -28.85
C VAL A 1033 9.68 0.03 -30.26
N GLU A 1034 10.98 -0.20 -30.36
CA GLU A 1034 11.60 -0.52 -31.66
C GLU A 1034 11.09 -1.87 -32.18
N ALA A 1035 10.46 -1.85 -33.35
CA ALA A 1035 10.13 -3.05 -34.10
C ALA A 1035 11.40 -3.59 -34.78
N GLY A 1036 11.73 -4.87 -34.54
CA GLY A 1036 13.00 -5.45 -34.95
C GLY A 1036 13.18 -5.61 -36.46
N ALA A 1037 14.43 -5.49 -36.92
CA ALA A 1037 14.86 -5.90 -38.25
C ALA A 1037 15.64 -7.22 -38.15
N ILE A 1038 15.15 -8.27 -38.81
CA ILE A 1038 15.88 -9.53 -38.99
C ILE A 1038 16.65 -9.41 -40.31
N ASP A 1039 17.97 -9.37 -40.25
CA ASP A 1039 18.81 -9.68 -41.41
C ASP A 1039 19.99 -10.54 -40.96
N GLY A 1040 20.45 -11.44 -41.83
CA GLY A 1040 21.39 -12.49 -41.45
C GLY A 1040 22.41 -12.76 -42.53
N THR A 1041 23.67 -12.93 -42.14
CA THR A 1041 24.66 -13.55 -43.01
C THR A 1041 25.83 -14.20 -42.27
N ALA A 1042 26.15 -15.42 -42.72
CA ALA A 1042 27.48 -15.95 -42.93
C ALA A 1042 28.56 -15.92 -41.81
N THR A 1043 28.94 -17.15 -41.40
CA THR A 1043 30.34 -17.62 -41.26
C THR A 1043 31.30 -16.89 -40.30
N ALA A 1044 31.78 -17.59 -39.26
CA ALA A 1044 33.05 -18.34 -39.33
C ALA A 1044 33.47 -18.95 -37.97
N SER A 1045 33.94 -20.19 -38.00
CA SER A 1045 34.89 -20.74 -37.02
C SER A 1045 36.16 -21.11 -37.81
N PRO A 1046 37.38 -21.00 -37.25
CA PRO A 1046 37.98 -22.24 -36.74
C PRO A 1046 39.06 -22.11 -35.63
N ASN A 1047 39.25 -23.20 -34.88
CA ASN A 1047 40.49 -23.61 -34.19
C ASN A 1047 40.95 -22.75 -32.98
N GLN A 1048 41.69 -23.27 -31.98
CA GLN A 1048 42.53 -24.48 -31.94
C GLN A 1048 42.28 -25.40 -30.71
N LYS A 1049 42.52 -26.71 -30.94
CA LYS A 1049 43.28 -27.71 -30.14
C LYS A 1049 43.64 -27.37 -28.67
N GLY A 1050 43.59 -28.31 -27.72
CA GLY A 1050 43.24 -29.75 -27.78
C GLY A 1050 43.98 -30.57 -26.70
N ASN A 1051 43.78 -31.90 -26.67
CA ASN A 1051 44.31 -32.89 -25.71
C ASN A 1051 43.79 -32.80 -24.26
N ALA A 1052 43.63 -33.90 -23.51
CA ALA A 1052 43.63 -35.33 -23.86
C ALA A 1052 42.81 -36.17 -22.85
N ILE A 1053 42.42 -37.37 -23.27
CA ILE A 1053 41.74 -38.40 -22.47
C ILE A 1053 42.78 -39.23 -21.70
N PRO A 1054 42.45 -39.72 -20.49
CA PRO A 1054 42.71 -41.11 -20.18
C PRO A 1054 41.44 -41.87 -19.73
N THR A 1055 41.19 -43.00 -20.38
CA THR A 1055 40.24 -44.04 -19.93
C THR A 1055 40.93 -44.94 -18.89
N ASP A 1056 40.20 -45.42 -17.89
CA ASP A 1056 39.71 -46.82 -17.87
C ASP A 1056 38.87 -47.16 -16.61
N GLY A 1057 38.23 -48.33 -16.60
CA GLY A 1057 37.87 -49.02 -15.34
C GLY A 1057 36.40 -49.03 -14.89
N GLY A 1058 35.57 -49.88 -15.49
CA GLY A 1058 34.49 -50.56 -14.74
C GLY A 1058 35.07 -51.69 -13.85
N PRO A 1059 34.28 -52.34 -12.95
CA PRO A 1059 33.11 -53.11 -13.42
C PRO A 1059 31.91 -53.34 -12.44
N VAL A 1060 30.71 -53.52 -13.03
CA VAL A 1060 29.74 -54.63 -12.78
C VAL A 1060 29.10 -54.85 -11.37
N LEU A 1061 27.78 -54.62 -11.31
CA LEU A 1061 26.71 -55.29 -10.51
C LEU A 1061 26.81 -55.44 -8.98
N GLN A 1062 25.75 -54.98 -8.28
CA GLN A 1062 24.68 -55.91 -7.82
C GLN A 1062 23.38 -55.17 -7.38
N PHE A 1063 22.24 -55.86 -7.50
CA PHE A 1063 20.95 -55.47 -6.91
C PHE A 1063 20.81 -56.11 -5.52
N SER A 1064 20.40 -55.32 -4.51
CA SER A 1064 19.73 -55.86 -3.32
C SER A 1064 18.82 -54.80 -2.70
N ALA A 1065 17.52 -55.09 -2.59
CA ALA A 1065 16.56 -54.23 -1.91
C ALA A 1065 16.39 -54.67 -0.46
N SER A 1066 16.21 -53.74 0.47
CA SER A 1066 15.69 -54.00 1.82
C SER A 1066 15.09 -52.74 2.43
N VAL A 1067 13.82 -52.84 2.84
CA VAL A 1067 13.10 -51.81 3.58
C VAL A 1067 13.14 -52.16 5.07
N PRO A 1068 13.36 -51.17 5.95
CA PRO A 1068 12.79 -51.19 7.29
C PRO A 1068 11.83 -50.00 7.51
N GLY A 1069 10.65 -50.29 8.02
CA GLY A 1069 9.71 -49.26 8.52
C GLY A 1069 10.08 -48.78 9.93
N PRO A 1070 9.45 -47.70 10.43
CA PRO A 1070 9.77 -47.11 11.73
C PRO A 1070 9.30 -47.95 12.92
N VAL A 1071 10.04 -47.87 14.03
CA VAL A 1071 9.69 -48.46 15.33
C VAL A 1071 9.59 -47.37 16.38
N LEU A 1072 8.58 -47.47 17.25
CA LEU A 1072 8.25 -46.46 18.27
C LEU A 1072 9.03 -46.65 19.58
N SER A 1073 9.65 -45.58 20.05
CA SER A 1073 9.97 -45.36 21.48
C SER A 1073 10.28 -43.87 21.72
N GLY A 1074 9.84 -43.19 22.78
CA GLY A 1074 8.94 -43.64 23.86
C GLY A 1074 9.48 -43.24 25.24
N THR A 1075 9.18 -42.02 25.69
CA THR A 1075 9.67 -41.49 26.97
C THR A 1075 8.56 -40.79 27.75
N THR A 1076 8.38 -41.15 29.02
CA THR A 1076 7.22 -40.76 29.85
C THR A 1076 7.55 -39.64 30.85
N LEU A 1077 6.60 -38.72 31.04
CA LEU A 1077 6.59 -37.81 32.21
C LEU A 1077 6.04 -38.52 33.47
N PRO A 1078 6.58 -38.22 34.67
CA PRO A 1078 5.99 -38.64 35.94
C PRO A 1078 4.80 -37.75 36.34
N GLY A 1079 3.71 -38.34 36.85
CA GLY A 1079 2.48 -37.61 37.19
C GLY A 1079 2.23 -37.40 38.69
N LEU A 1080 1.24 -36.56 39.00
CA LEU A 1080 0.69 -36.35 40.35
C LEU A 1080 -0.83 -36.58 40.38
N ARG A 1081 -1.35 -37.05 41.53
CA ARG A 1081 -2.73 -37.56 41.67
C ARG A 1081 -3.71 -36.54 42.28
N GLY A 1082 -4.69 -36.12 41.48
CA GLY A 1082 -6.09 -36.55 41.64
C GLY A 1082 -7.01 -35.90 42.68
N ARG A 1083 -8.22 -35.51 42.21
CA ARG A 1083 -9.56 -35.62 42.84
C ARG A 1083 -10.58 -35.22 41.75
N ARG A 1084 -11.35 -36.16 41.18
CA ARG A 1084 -12.70 -36.58 41.64
C ARG A 1084 -13.65 -35.41 41.92
N GLY A 1085 -14.45 -35.07 40.90
CA GLY A 1085 -15.75 -34.42 40.97
C GLY A 1085 -16.50 -34.80 39.70
N ALA A 1086 -17.70 -35.36 39.81
CA ALA A 1086 -18.43 -35.94 38.67
C ALA A 1086 -19.91 -35.53 38.71
N LEU A 1087 -20.49 -35.32 37.54
CA LEU A 1087 -21.93 -35.31 37.30
C LEU A 1087 -22.17 -35.63 35.81
N GLU A 1088 -23.12 -36.52 35.54
CA GLU A 1088 -23.54 -36.95 34.19
C GLU A 1088 -24.92 -36.35 33.85
N HIS A 1089 -25.43 -36.65 32.64
CA HIS A 1089 -26.73 -36.31 32.06
C HIS A 1089 -26.91 -34.86 31.51
N ASP A 1090 -27.62 -34.63 30.39
CA ASP A 1090 -28.24 -35.60 29.45
C ASP A 1090 -28.29 -35.10 27.99
N ARG A 1091 -28.45 -36.07 27.08
CA ARG A 1091 -29.02 -36.08 25.71
C ARG A 1091 -29.24 -34.77 24.91
N ARG A 1092 -28.67 -34.79 23.69
CA ARG A 1092 -29.22 -34.48 22.33
C ARG A 1092 -30.68 -33.92 22.22
N PRO A 1093 -31.03 -33.29 21.08
CA PRO A 1093 -30.28 -32.29 20.29
C PRO A 1093 -31.17 -31.09 19.87
N GLY A 1094 -30.58 -30.09 19.21
CA GLY A 1094 -31.28 -29.00 18.52
C GLY A 1094 -30.38 -28.43 17.44
#